data_AF-A0A2D7YSA2-F1
#
_entry.id   AF-A0A2D7YSA2-F1
#
_cell.length_a   1.000
_cell.length_b   1.000
_cell.length_c   1.000
_cell.angle_alpha   90.00
_cell.angle_beta   90.00
_cell.angle_gamma   90.00
#
_symmetry.space_group_name_H-M   'P 1'
#
loop_
_entity.id
_entity.type
_entity.pdbx_description
1 polymer ?
#
loop_
_entity_poly.entity_id
_entity_poly.type
_entity_poly.pdbx_seq_one_letter_code
_entity_poly.pdbx_strand_id
1 'polypeptide(L)'
;MTQLPKLVAESGLPQVTRDFLRELSDSSYSGDVDVSYSGRLIAATDNSVYQQIPQGVLSPRSAADLEVILKLAGQSQYNEIQFSPRGGGTGTNGQSLTPGLVVDMSRHMNQVLEIDPEQGWVRVQAGVIKDQLNDALRPLGYFFSPDLSTSNRATLGGMINTDASGQGSLVYGKTSDHILALATILVGGERLDSGPVSLQQAQTLSEQDNARGRLYRQALDTCIGYRDEIEAKFPPLNRFLTGYDLKHCYDPEHNNLDLSRLIAGSEGTLGFVAEAKLNITPIPKYRTLINVKYSDFQAALRNAPFLVQANATSVETIDSKVLNLARQDIIWHSVEPLLTDVEGQTMDGINMVEFASTDEQDNQTKIDALCKRLDQLIKSKDNQGVIGYQICDDLASIQTIYAMRKKSVGLLGATKGRRKPVAFAEDTAVPPEKLADFIMEFRAILDEAQLHYGMFGHADAGVLHVRPALDLTEPEDETLLRQISDKVAALTEKYGGLMWGEHGKGYRSEYAPAFFGEQLFTELRKIKTAVDPHNQLNPGKICTPLQGDHNLVSVDATKRGYFDRQIPVTTRDSYRNAMDCNGNGLCFNYDAAAVMCPSYKVTGDRRYSPKGRSSLMREWLRLNSNAGYDATQTATPLPWFKRWLNNFTRDDDFSAEVKQSIDKCLACKACTNQCPVSVDVPTFKARFLEHYYSRYSRPLKDNLVKTVETTAKWGAKLPRFSNLLVNNPITKSVLANAVGYVDTPSFSAPNLSSRWSKAGYLQLTTEQILAADAQQRSNYVVIVQDPFTSFYEAEVVEAFAHVVKRLGYTPVLLPFKGHGKAQHVKGYLQAFEQTARRVAEQLLPLHEASVDLVGVDSSTALVFRD
;
A
#
# COMPACT_ATOMS: atom_id res chain seq x y z
N MET A 1 30.00 19.69 4.85
CA MET A 1 30.24 20.24 3.50
C MET A 1 29.07 21.14 3.11
N THR A 2 29.30 22.28 2.45
CA THR A 2 28.24 23.22 2.04
C THR A 2 27.77 23.03 0.59
N GLN A 3 28.54 22.28 -0.21
CA GLN A 3 28.21 21.96 -1.61
C GLN A 3 27.62 20.56 -1.69
N LEU A 4 26.57 20.39 -2.51
CA LEU A 4 25.97 19.09 -2.76
C LEU A 4 27.01 18.15 -3.42
N PRO A 5 27.36 17.02 -2.78
CA PRO A 5 28.30 16.06 -3.33
C PRO A 5 27.69 15.32 -4.54
N LYS A 6 28.56 14.66 -5.31
CA LYS A 6 28.14 13.64 -6.27
C LYS A 6 27.91 12.34 -5.50
N LEU A 7 26.79 11.68 -5.70
CA LEU A 7 26.48 10.42 -5.02
C LEU A 7 26.65 9.28 -6.00
N VAL A 8 27.76 8.54 -5.89
CA VAL A 8 27.94 7.31 -6.67
C VAL A 8 27.24 6.19 -5.91
N ALA A 9 26.27 5.54 -6.55
CA ALA A 9 25.61 4.38 -5.95
C ALA A 9 26.63 3.24 -5.78
N GLU A 10 26.68 2.65 -4.59
CA GLU A 10 27.39 1.39 -4.37
C GLU A 10 26.67 0.28 -5.13
N SER A 11 27.36 -0.44 -6.03
CA SER A 11 27.17 -1.87 -6.34
C SER A 11 27.58 -2.22 -7.78
N GLY A 12 28.77 -2.81 -7.92
CA GLY A 12 29.01 -3.69 -9.06
C GLY A 12 28.13 -4.93 -8.92
N LEU A 13 27.41 -5.30 -9.98
CA LEU A 13 26.74 -6.59 -10.03
C LEU A 13 27.78 -7.72 -10.06
N PRO A 14 27.54 -8.89 -9.45
CA PRO A 14 28.38 -10.07 -9.67
C PRO A 14 28.50 -10.38 -11.16
N GLN A 15 29.64 -10.94 -11.59
CA GLN A 15 29.88 -11.26 -13.00
C GLN A 15 28.81 -12.24 -13.53
N VAL A 16 28.48 -13.27 -12.76
CA VAL A 16 27.42 -14.25 -13.10
C VAL A 16 26.07 -13.58 -13.37
N THR A 17 25.68 -12.59 -12.56
CA THR A 17 24.43 -11.84 -12.76
C THR A 17 24.47 -10.99 -14.02
N ARG A 18 25.62 -10.36 -14.33
CA ARG A 18 25.78 -9.59 -15.58
C ARG A 18 25.66 -10.48 -16.80
N ASP A 19 26.26 -11.66 -16.75
CA ASP A 19 26.23 -12.62 -17.85
C ASP A 19 24.82 -13.18 -18.03
N PHE A 20 24.13 -13.55 -16.94
CA PHE A 20 22.72 -13.95 -16.97
C PHE A 20 21.83 -12.88 -17.61
N LEU A 21 21.95 -11.61 -17.17
CA LEU A 21 21.12 -10.53 -17.70
C LEU A 21 21.42 -10.19 -19.16
N ARG A 22 22.68 -10.35 -19.60
CA ARG A 22 23.06 -10.21 -21.00
C ARG A 22 22.42 -11.32 -21.84
N GLU A 23 22.59 -12.58 -21.45
CA GLU A 23 22.01 -13.72 -22.16
C GLU A 23 20.48 -13.65 -22.18
N LEU A 24 19.86 -13.20 -21.08
CA LEU A 24 18.43 -12.94 -21.03
C LEU A 24 18.01 -11.86 -22.04
N SER A 25 18.76 -10.77 -22.13
CA SER A 25 18.47 -9.68 -23.08
C SER A 25 18.68 -10.09 -24.55
N ASP A 26 19.60 -11.02 -24.81
CA ASP A 26 19.88 -11.58 -26.15
C ASP A 26 18.90 -12.72 -26.53
N SER A 27 18.05 -13.15 -25.60
CA SER A 27 17.05 -14.21 -25.79
C SER A 27 15.70 -13.68 -26.31
N SER A 28 14.65 -14.51 -26.30
CA SER A 28 13.29 -14.10 -26.63
C SER A 28 12.54 -13.39 -25.50
N TYR A 29 13.21 -13.05 -24.39
CA TYR A 29 12.62 -12.30 -23.29
C TYR A 29 12.19 -10.89 -23.76
N SER A 30 10.92 -10.57 -23.58
CA SER A 30 10.28 -9.33 -24.05
C SER A 30 9.97 -8.33 -22.92
N GLY A 31 10.22 -8.72 -21.67
CA GLY A 31 10.00 -7.90 -20.49
C GLY A 31 11.05 -6.80 -20.29
N ASP A 32 10.81 -5.94 -19.29
CA ASP A 32 11.79 -4.92 -18.93
C ASP A 32 12.86 -5.51 -17.98
N VAL A 33 14.08 -4.97 -18.05
CA VAL A 33 15.19 -5.24 -17.13
C VAL A 33 15.63 -3.92 -16.50
N ASP A 34 15.60 -3.80 -15.17
CA ASP A 34 16.04 -2.61 -14.45
C ASP A 34 17.13 -2.95 -13.42
N VAL A 35 18.34 -2.46 -13.67
CA VAL A 35 19.51 -2.59 -12.78
C VAL A 35 19.94 -1.24 -12.19
N SER A 36 19.17 -0.17 -12.43
CA SER A 36 19.42 1.14 -11.83
C SER A 36 19.36 1.05 -10.31
N TYR A 37 20.05 1.95 -9.60
CA TYR A 37 20.01 1.91 -8.15
C TYR A 37 18.62 2.26 -7.62
N SER A 38 17.93 3.22 -8.25
CA SER A 38 16.54 3.57 -7.95
C SER A 38 15.58 2.40 -8.15
N GLY A 39 15.66 1.69 -9.28
CA GLY A 39 14.81 0.53 -9.57
C GLY A 39 14.95 -0.54 -8.49
N ARG A 40 16.19 -0.90 -8.16
CA ARG A 40 16.51 -1.89 -7.12
C ARG A 40 16.06 -1.41 -5.74
N LEU A 41 16.29 -0.15 -5.38
CA LEU A 41 15.89 0.41 -4.09
C LEU A 41 14.37 0.39 -3.87
N ILE A 42 13.56 0.63 -4.92
CA ILE A 42 12.10 0.53 -4.79
C ILE A 42 11.65 -0.91 -4.57
N ALA A 43 12.34 -1.88 -5.17
CA ALA A 43 12.10 -3.29 -4.93
C ALA A 43 12.72 -3.80 -3.61
N ALA A 44 13.55 -3.00 -2.94
CA ALA A 44 14.25 -3.39 -1.71
C ALA A 44 13.36 -3.42 -0.45
N THR A 45 12.13 -2.93 -0.54
CA THR A 45 11.16 -2.92 0.57
C THR A 45 9.79 -3.38 0.10
N ASP A 46 9.04 -4.02 1.00
CA ASP A 46 7.60 -4.28 0.85
C ASP A 46 6.84 -3.55 1.98
N ASN A 47 5.81 -4.13 2.57
CA ASN A 47 5.10 -3.53 3.71
C ASN A 47 5.62 -4.03 5.07
N SER A 48 6.68 -4.85 5.07
CA SER A 48 7.38 -5.28 6.27
C SER A 48 8.36 -4.23 6.79
N VAL A 49 8.99 -4.55 7.92
CA VAL A 49 10.06 -3.74 8.52
C VAL A 49 11.42 -3.92 7.84
N TYR A 50 11.58 -4.93 6.98
CA TYR A 50 12.86 -5.32 6.39
C TYR A 50 13.23 -4.50 5.16
N GLN A 51 14.54 -4.42 4.88
CA GLN A 51 15.06 -3.82 3.66
C GLN A 51 16.23 -4.66 3.12
N GLN A 52 16.10 -5.14 1.88
CA GLN A 52 17.11 -5.95 1.20
C GLN A 52 17.23 -5.51 -0.26
N ILE A 53 18.37 -4.94 -0.64
CA ILE A 53 18.58 -4.44 -2.02
C ILE A 53 18.81 -5.63 -2.96
N PRO A 54 17.98 -5.80 -4.01
CA PRO A 54 18.18 -6.84 -5.02
C PRO A 54 19.27 -6.45 -6.01
N GLN A 55 19.79 -7.42 -6.74
CA GLN A 55 20.71 -7.22 -7.88
C GLN A 55 20.03 -6.59 -9.10
N GLY A 56 18.71 -6.77 -9.26
CA GLY A 56 17.97 -6.26 -10.41
C GLY A 56 16.48 -6.59 -10.33
N VAL A 57 15.69 -5.97 -11.20
CA VAL A 57 14.24 -6.19 -11.31
C VAL A 57 13.90 -6.58 -12.75
N LEU A 58 13.23 -7.70 -12.93
CA LEU A 58 12.70 -8.21 -14.19
C LEU A 58 11.18 -7.99 -14.19
N SER A 59 10.63 -7.37 -15.23
CA SER A 59 9.18 -7.18 -15.41
C SER A 59 8.70 -7.95 -16.66
N PRO A 60 8.38 -9.26 -16.54
CA PRO A 60 7.90 -10.08 -17.66
C PRO A 60 6.55 -9.59 -18.18
N ARG A 61 6.27 -9.82 -19.47
CA ARG A 61 5.00 -9.50 -20.13
C ARG A 61 4.08 -10.70 -20.29
N SER A 62 4.62 -11.91 -20.22
CA SER A 62 3.91 -13.15 -20.52
C SER A 62 4.46 -14.35 -19.74
N ALA A 63 3.71 -15.47 -19.75
CA ALA A 63 4.20 -16.75 -19.23
C ALA A 63 5.47 -17.23 -19.96
N ALA A 64 5.57 -16.98 -21.28
CA ALA A 64 6.75 -17.31 -22.07
C ALA A 64 8.02 -16.58 -21.57
N ASP A 65 7.89 -15.34 -21.09
CA ASP A 65 9.03 -14.63 -20.49
C ASP A 65 9.51 -15.32 -19.20
N LEU A 66 8.61 -15.88 -18.40
CA LEU A 66 8.97 -16.65 -17.20
C LEU A 66 9.66 -17.96 -17.57
N GLU A 67 9.16 -18.65 -18.60
CA GLU A 67 9.79 -19.86 -19.13
C GLU A 67 11.22 -19.58 -19.56
N VAL A 68 11.47 -18.46 -20.26
CA VAL A 68 12.82 -18.04 -20.64
C VAL A 68 13.70 -17.78 -19.41
N ILE A 69 13.22 -17.00 -18.43
CA ILE A 69 13.97 -16.71 -17.19
C ILE A 69 14.36 -18.01 -16.48
N LEU A 70 13.40 -18.91 -16.25
CA LEU A 70 13.62 -20.12 -15.46
C LEU A 70 14.33 -21.23 -16.24
N LYS A 71 14.22 -21.25 -17.57
CA LYS A 71 15.04 -22.12 -18.42
C LYS A 71 16.51 -21.71 -18.38
N LEU A 72 16.81 -20.41 -18.43
CA LEU A 72 18.17 -19.89 -18.22
C LEU A 72 18.67 -20.24 -16.81
N ALA A 73 17.86 -20.01 -15.78
CA ALA A 73 18.19 -20.34 -14.38
C ALA A 73 18.49 -21.84 -14.17
N GLY A 74 17.89 -22.72 -14.96
CA GLY A 74 18.14 -24.16 -14.92
C GLY A 74 19.50 -24.60 -15.48
N GLN A 75 20.28 -23.69 -16.09
CA GLN A 75 21.60 -24.02 -16.60
C GLN A 75 22.65 -23.99 -15.47
N SER A 76 23.58 -24.95 -15.49
CA SER A 76 24.54 -25.14 -14.40
C SER A 76 25.39 -23.91 -14.05
N GLN A 77 25.73 -23.05 -15.02
CA GLN A 77 26.51 -21.83 -14.75
C GLN A 77 25.72 -20.73 -14.03
N TYR A 78 24.39 -20.87 -13.95
CA TYR A 78 23.49 -19.89 -13.32
C TYR A 78 22.85 -20.40 -12.02
N ASN A 79 23.29 -21.55 -11.50
CA ASN A 79 22.78 -22.14 -10.25
C ASN A 79 22.90 -21.21 -9.01
N GLU A 80 23.78 -20.20 -9.05
CA GLU A 80 23.93 -19.20 -7.99
C GLU A 80 22.93 -18.03 -8.10
N ILE A 81 22.24 -17.89 -9.24
CA ILE A 81 21.27 -16.80 -9.44
C ILE A 81 20.03 -17.11 -8.61
N GLN A 82 19.70 -16.18 -7.73
CA GLN A 82 18.52 -16.27 -6.88
C GLN A 82 17.44 -15.35 -7.40
N PHE A 83 16.19 -15.77 -7.28
CA PHE A 83 15.02 -15.03 -7.71
C PHE A 83 14.00 -14.92 -6.60
N SER A 84 13.17 -13.89 -6.63
CA SER A 84 11.94 -13.86 -5.84
C SER A 84 10.82 -13.21 -6.63
N PRO A 85 9.66 -13.88 -6.78
CA PRO A 85 8.53 -13.29 -7.45
C PRO A 85 7.93 -12.20 -6.56
N ARG A 86 7.42 -11.14 -7.21
CA ARG A 86 6.80 -10.01 -6.54
C ARG A 86 5.50 -9.64 -7.26
N GLY A 87 4.42 -9.65 -6.48
CA GLY A 87 3.13 -9.08 -6.88
C GLY A 87 3.02 -7.61 -6.46
N GLY A 88 2.00 -7.29 -5.68
CA GLY A 88 1.72 -5.95 -5.14
C GLY A 88 2.78 -5.38 -4.17
N GLY A 89 3.67 -6.23 -3.63
CA GLY A 89 4.63 -5.83 -2.59
C GLY A 89 3.94 -5.34 -1.30
N THR A 90 2.80 -5.96 -0.97
CA THR A 90 1.93 -5.61 0.16
C THR A 90 2.12 -6.50 1.39
N GLY A 91 2.91 -7.58 1.26
CA GLY A 91 3.22 -8.50 2.35
C GLY A 91 3.95 -7.82 3.51
N THR A 92 3.67 -8.28 4.73
CA THR A 92 4.13 -7.67 5.99
C THR A 92 5.32 -8.38 6.63
N ASN A 93 5.78 -9.50 6.06
CA ASN A 93 6.86 -10.30 6.64
C ASN A 93 8.08 -10.45 5.71
N GLY A 94 8.20 -9.64 4.65
CA GLY A 94 9.39 -9.63 3.78
C GLY A 94 9.41 -10.76 2.74
N GLN A 95 8.26 -11.35 2.42
CA GLN A 95 8.12 -12.50 1.51
C GLN A 95 8.67 -12.20 0.11
N SER A 96 8.60 -10.93 -0.31
CA SER A 96 8.97 -10.49 -1.66
C SER A 96 10.38 -9.90 -1.78
N LEU A 97 11.19 -10.02 -0.72
CA LEU A 97 12.52 -9.42 -0.65
C LEU A 97 13.62 -10.46 -0.91
N THR A 98 14.66 -10.05 -1.64
CA THR A 98 15.79 -10.91 -2.00
C THR A 98 17.06 -10.10 -2.28
N PRO A 99 18.26 -10.63 -1.98
CA PRO A 99 19.51 -10.11 -2.52
C PRO A 99 19.65 -10.35 -4.04
N GLY A 100 18.92 -11.30 -4.61
CA GLY A 100 19.02 -11.70 -6.02
C GLY A 100 18.19 -10.84 -6.97
N LEU A 101 17.59 -11.45 -7.98
CA LEU A 101 16.72 -10.79 -8.96
C LEU A 101 15.25 -10.83 -8.50
N VAL A 102 14.58 -9.68 -8.51
CA VAL A 102 13.13 -9.62 -8.30
C VAL A 102 12.42 -9.82 -9.63
N VAL A 103 11.38 -10.65 -9.65
CA VAL A 103 10.50 -10.82 -10.84
C VAL A 103 9.15 -10.18 -10.54
N ASP A 104 8.92 -8.95 -11.03
CA ASP A 104 7.70 -8.17 -10.79
C ASP A 104 6.60 -8.53 -11.80
N MET A 105 5.66 -9.35 -11.33
CA MET A 105 4.52 -9.83 -12.11
C MET A 105 3.42 -8.78 -12.29
N SER A 106 3.42 -7.72 -11.47
CA SER A 106 2.29 -6.79 -11.38
C SER A 106 2.26 -5.74 -12.49
N ARG A 107 3.39 -5.52 -13.16
CA ARG A 107 3.52 -4.40 -14.11
C ARG A 107 2.80 -4.67 -15.44
N HIS A 108 3.01 -5.85 -16.03
CA HIS A 108 2.51 -6.17 -17.36
C HIS A 108 1.59 -7.40 -17.38
N MET A 109 1.77 -8.38 -16.48
CA MET A 109 0.97 -9.61 -16.43
C MET A 109 -0.32 -9.43 -15.60
N ASN A 110 -1.15 -8.46 -15.98
CA ASN A 110 -2.31 -8.01 -15.19
C ASN A 110 -3.66 -8.09 -15.94
N GLN A 111 -3.81 -9.07 -16.83
CA GLN A 111 -5.03 -9.28 -17.62
C GLN A 111 -5.96 -10.35 -17.04
N VAL A 112 -7.26 -10.07 -17.06
CA VAL A 112 -8.32 -11.08 -16.95
C VAL A 112 -8.47 -11.73 -18.32
N LEU A 113 -8.18 -13.03 -18.41
CA LEU A 113 -8.05 -13.73 -19.68
C LEU A 113 -9.39 -14.27 -20.19
N GLU A 114 -10.23 -14.76 -19.28
CA GLU A 114 -11.47 -15.45 -19.62
C GLU A 114 -12.40 -15.48 -18.40
N ILE A 115 -13.70 -15.27 -18.60
CA ILE A 115 -14.73 -15.35 -17.55
C ILE A 115 -15.85 -16.26 -18.06
N ASP A 116 -16.21 -17.28 -17.28
CA ASP A 116 -17.31 -18.19 -17.55
C ASP A 116 -18.28 -18.21 -16.35
N PRO A 117 -19.32 -17.36 -16.36
CA PRO A 117 -20.31 -17.30 -15.29
C PRO A 117 -21.26 -18.51 -15.27
N GLU A 118 -21.39 -19.25 -16.37
CA GLU A 118 -22.26 -20.42 -16.46
C GLU A 118 -21.62 -21.61 -15.74
N GLN A 119 -20.33 -21.80 -15.92
CA GLN A 119 -19.53 -22.81 -15.23
C GLN A 119 -18.94 -22.31 -13.90
N GLY A 120 -19.11 -21.03 -13.58
CA GLY A 120 -18.72 -20.45 -12.29
C GLY A 120 -17.21 -20.30 -12.09
N TRP A 121 -16.45 -19.92 -13.14
CA TRP A 121 -15.01 -19.70 -13.02
C TRP A 121 -14.46 -18.52 -13.83
N VAL A 122 -13.24 -18.11 -13.50
CA VAL A 122 -12.46 -17.08 -14.19
C VAL A 122 -11.00 -17.53 -14.37
N ARG A 123 -10.36 -17.12 -15.46
CA ARG A 123 -8.92 -17.32 -15.69
C ARG A 123 -8.21 -15.97 -15.79
N VAL A 124 -7.13 -15.82 -15.05
CA VAL A 124 -6.44 -14.54 -14.83
C VAL A 124 -4.93 -14.71 -14.81
N GLN A 125 -4.20 -13.65 -15.16
CA GLN A 125 -2.77 -13.57 -14.91
C GLN A 125 -2.46 -13.24 -13.45
N ALA A 126 -1.30 -13.69 -12.96
CA ALA A 126 -0.89 -13.55 -11.56
C ALA A 126 -0.74 -12.09 -11.06
N GLY A 127 -0.53 -11.13 -11.96
CA GLY A 127 -0.42 -9.70 -11.65
C GLY A 127 -1.75 -8.97 -11.56
N VAL A 128 -2.89 -9.60 -11.87
CA VAL A 128 -4.23 -9.00 -11.72
C VAL A 128 -4.47 -8.61 -10.27
N ILE A 129 -4.95 -7.39 -10.03
CA ILE A 129 -5.31 -6.91 -8.70
C ILE A 129 -6.70 -7.43 -8.31
N LYS A 130 -6.91 -7.80 -7.04
CA LYS A 130 -8.20 -8.37 -6.59
C LYS A 130 -9.39 -7.50 -6.98
N ASP A 131 -9.37 -6.21 -6.64
CA ASP A 131 -10.52 -5.35 -6.92
C ASP A 131 -10.70 -5.09 -8.43
N GLN A 132 -9.63 -5.14 -9.23
CA GLN A 132 -9.70 -5.12 -10.69
C GLN A 132 -10.47 -6.34 -11.23
N LEU A 133 -10.23 -7.53 -10.67
CA LEU A 133 -11.01 -8.73 -11.00
C LEU A 133 -12.48 -8.55 -10.59
N ASN A 134 -12.74 -8.09 -9.36
CA ASN A 134 -14.11 -7.91 -8.90
C ASN A 134 -14.88 -6.85 -9.67
N ASP A 135 -14.22 -5.81 -10.17
CA ASP A 135 -14.85 -4.84 -11.08
C ASP A 135 -15.29 -5.47 -12.41
N ALA A 136 -14.54 -6.47 -12.91
CA ALA A 136 -14.91 -7.21 -14.11
C ALA A 136 -16.04 -8.23 -13.87
N LEU A 137 -16.10 -8.84 -12.68
CA LEU A 137 -17.12 -9.84 -12.33
C LEU A 137 -18.46 -9.22 -11.90
N ARG A 138 -18.44 -8.06 -11.25
CA ARG A 138 -19.63 -7.44 -10.63
C ARG A 138 -20.79 -7.22 -11.61
N PRO A 139 -20.60 -6.75 -12.87
CA PRO A 139 -21.68 -6.62 -13.84
C PRO A 139 -22.37 -7.95 -14.19
N LEU A 140 -21.70 -9.08 -13.96
CA LEU A 140 -22.20 -10.43 -14.23
C LEU A 140 -22.89 -11.05 -13.00
N GLY A 141 -22.94 -10.34 -11.86
CA GLY A 141 -23.56 -10.83 -10.63
C GLY A 141 -22.65 -11.69 -9.75
N TYR A 142 -21.35 -11.71 -10.04
CA TYR A 142 -20.36 -12.53 -9.33
C TYR A 142 -19.23 -11.70 -8.72
N PHE A 143 -18.50 -12.29 -7.79
CA PHE A 143 -17.26 -11.77 -7.23
C PHE A 143 -16.31 -12.91 -6.85
N PHE A 144 -15.02 -12.60 -6.79
CA PHE A 144 -14.01 -13.41 -6.11
C PHE A 144 -14.02 -13.03 -4.63
N SER A 145 -14.34 -14.01 -3.78
CA SER A 145 -14.80 -13.79 -2.41
C SER A 145 -13.72 -13.60 -1.33
N PRO A 146 -12.49 -14.14 -1.43
CA PRO A 146 -11.44 -13.82 -0.46
C PRO A 146 -11.18 -12.33 -0.40
N ASP A 147 -11.37 -11.70 0.76
CA ASP A 147 -11.25 -10.26 0.94
C ASP A 147 -10.09 -9.84 1.83
N LEU A 148 -9.50 -8.67 1.56
CA LEU A 148 -8.31 -8.21 2.25
C LEU A 148 -8.24 -6.68 2.29
N SER A 149 -7.60 -6.16 3.33
CA SER A 149 -7.48 -4.71 3.53
C SER A 149 -6.69 -3.97 2.43
N THR A 150 -5.86 -4.71 1.68
CA THR A 150 -5.06 -4.21 0.55
C THR A 150 -5.61 -4.58 -0.84
N SER A 151 -6.90 -4.95 -0.92
CA SER A 151 -7.60 -5.45 -2.11
C SER A 151 -7.40 -4.63 -3.40
N ASN A 152 -7.20 -3.32 -3.28
CA ASN A 152 -7.01 -2.40 -4.39
C ASN A 152 -5.56 -2.33 -4.93
N ARG A 153 -4.67 -3.21 -4.46
CA ARG A 153 -3.25 -3.26 -4.87
C ARG A 153 -2.57 -4.61 -4.68
N ALA A 154 -3.14 -5.51 -3.87
CA ALA A 154 -2.68 -6.89 -3.82
C ALA A 154 -3.04 -7.61 -5.12
N THR A 155 -2.10 -8.39 -5.63
CA THR A 155 -2.29 -9.18 -6.85
C THR A 155 -2.70 -10.61 -6.50
N LEU A 156 -3.44 -11.27 -7.39
CA LEU A 156 -3.92 -12.64 -7.19
C LEU A 156 -2.77 -13.64 -7.03
N GLY A 157 -1.67 -13.47 -7.77
CA GLY A 157 -0.46 -14.27 -7.57
C GLY A 157 0.15 -14.09 -6.18
N GLY A 158 0.09 -12.87 -5.62
CA GLY A 158 0.50 -12.62 -4.24
C GLY A 158 -0.42 -13.30 -3.24
N MET A 159 -1.74 -13.20 -3.45
CA MET A 159 -2.75 -13.86 -2.62
C MET A 159 -2.58 -15.38 -2.62
N ILE A 160 -2.38 -16.00 -3.79
CA ILE A 160 -2.11 -17.43 -3.92
C ILE A 160 -0.86 -17.80 -3.13
N ASN A 161 0.23 -17.07 -3.31
CA ASN A 161 1.51 -17.39 -2.68
C ASN A 161 1.56 -17.16 -1.17
N THR A 162 0.65 -16.38 -0.59
CA THR A 162 0.49 -16.25 0.86
C THR A 162 -0.71 -17.01 1.40
N ASP A 163 -1.44 -17.72 0.54
CA ASP A 163 -2.78 -18.28 0.81
C ASP A 163 -3.67 -17.29 1.58
N ALA A 164 -3.77 -16.08 1.01
CA ALA A 164 -4.45 -14.97 1.64
C ALA A 164 -5.91 -15.33 1.94
N SER A 165 -6.35 -14.93 3.13
CA SER A 165 -7.73 -14.96 3.55
C SER A 165 -8.20 -13.56 3.87
N GLY A 166 -9.22 -13.47 4.72
CA GLY A 166 -9.59 -12.26 5.43
C GLY A 166 -11.03 -12.34 5.87
N GLN A 167 -11.75 -11.23 5.73
CA GLN A 167 -13.13 -11.15 6.18
C GLN A 167 -14.01 -12.15 5.43
N GLY A 168 -14.87 -12.87 6.16
CA GLY A 168 -15.79 -13.84 5.58
C GLY A 168 -15.17 -15.21 5.28
N SER A 169 -13.89 -15.42 5.59
CA SER A 169 -13.19 -16.70 5.32
C SER A 169 -13.79 -17.92 6.03
N LEU A 170 -14.55 -17.74 7.12
CA LEU A 170 -15.29 -18.84 7.75
C LEU A 170 -16.37 -19.42 6.82
N VAL A 171 -16.97 -18.59 5.97
CA VAL A 171 -18.03 -18.98 5.03
C VAL A 171 -17.50 -19.21 3.63
N TYR A 172 -16.62 -18.33 3.15
CA TYR A 172 -16.13 -18.38 1.78
C TYR A 172 -14.86 -19.20 1.59
N GLY A 173 -14.11 -19.47 2.67
CA GLY A 173 -12.80 -20.12 2.59
C GLY A 173 -11.65 -19.13 2.31
N LYS A 174 -10.49 -19.70 2.00
CA LYS A 174 -9.26 -18.97 1.66
C LYS A 174 -8.99 -18.98 0.17
N THR A 175 -8.00 -18.22 -0.28
CA THR A 175 -7.58 -18.22 -1.69
C THR A 175 -7.40 -19.62 -2.25
N SER A 176 -6.76 -20.56 -1.52
CA SER A 176 -6.57 -21.94 -1.95
C SER A 176 -7.86 -22.72 -2.20
N ASP A 177 -8.96 -22.42 -1.51
CA ASP A 177 -10.26 -23.07 -1.69
C ASP A 177 -10.96 -22.63 -2.99
N HIS A 178 -10.49 -21.54 -3.59
CA HIS A 178 -11.01 -21.03 -4.85
C HIS A 178 -10.15 -21.43 -6.06
N ILE A 179 -9.02 -22.10 -5.84
CA ILE A 179 -8.14 -22.52 -6.94
C ILE A 179 -8.71 -23.76 -7.61
N LEU A 180 -8.93 -23.68 -8.92
CA LEU A 180 -9.29 -24.83 -9.75
C LEU A 180 -8.06 -25.41 -10.46
N ALA A 181 -7.13 -24.54 -10.88
CA ALA A 181 -5.83 -24.93 -11.41
C ALA A 181 -4.89 -23.72 -11.42
N LEU A 182 -3.59 -23.94 -11.21
CA LEU A 182 -2.55 -22.93 -11.45
C LEU A 182 -1.62 -23.39 -12.56
N ALA A 183 -1.24 -22.47 -13.44
CA ALA A 183 -0.13 -22.63 -14.35
C ALA A 183 1.13 -22.03 -13.72
N THR A 184 2.05 -22.90 -13.30
CA THR A 184 3.27 -22.52 -12.59
C THR A 184 4.49 -22.90 -13.42
N ILE A 185 5.43 -21.97 -13.59
CA ILE A 185 6.70 -22.26 -14.28
C ILE A 185 7.74 -22.66 -13.24
N LEU A 186 8.36 -23.82 -13.44
CA LEU A 186 9.39 -24.39 -12.58
C LEU A 186 10.80 -24.01 -13.08
N VAL A 187 11.82 -24.15 -12.22
CA VAL A 187 13.23 -24.06 -12.65
C VAL A 187 13.47 -25.08 -13.76
N GLY A 188 14.12 -24.65 -14.84
CA GLY A 188 14.23 -25.40 -16.10
C GLY A 188 13.22 -24.98 -17.17
N GLY A 189 12.25 -24.12 -16.83
CA GLY A 189 11.26 -23.56 -17.75
C GLY A 189 10.06 -24.47 -18.04
N GLU A 190 9.93 -25.57 -17.29
CA GLU A 190 8.78 -26.49 -17.42
C GLU A 190 7.51 -25.85 -16.84
N ARG A 191 6.40 -25.97 -17.56
CA ARG A 191 5.07 -25.58 -17.09
C ARG A 191 4.40 -26.72 -16.33
N LEU A 192 3.97 -26.43 -15.12
CA LEU A 192 3.15 -27.29 -14.27
C LEU A 192 1.73 -26.71 -14.18
N ASP A 193 0.77 -27.41 -14.78
CA ASP A 193 -0.66 -27.19 -14.52
C ASP A 193 -1.08 -28.05 -13.31
N SER A 194 -1.44 -27.40 -12.21
CA SER A 194 -1.47 -28.00 -10.86
C SER A 194 -2.87 -28.17 -10.25
N GLY A 195 -3.89 -28.48 -11.05
CA GLY A 195 -5.22 -28.81 -10.51
C GLY A 195 -5.29 -30.22 -9.89
N PRO A 196 -6.41 -30.55 -9.23
CA PRO A 196 -6.64 -31.89 -8.67
C PRO A 196 -6.62 -32.96 -9.76
N VAL A 197 -5.91 -34.05 -9.51
CA VAL A 197 -5.85 -35.25 -10.37
C VAL A 197 -6.15 -36.50 -9.54
N SER A 198 -6.67 -37.55 -10.18
CA SER A 198 -6.87 -38.83 -9.49
C SER A 198 -5.53 -39.42 -9.00
N LEU A 199 -5.56 -40.21 -7.94
CA LEU A 199 -4.35 -40.86 -7.42
C LEU A 199 -3.62 -41.70 -8.48
N GLN A 200 -4.35 -42.39 -9.35
CA GLN A 200 -3.75 -43.16 -10.45
C GLN A 200 -3.01 -42.26 -11.45
N GLN A 201 -3.59 -41.12 -11.81
CA GLN A 201 -2.92 -40.14 -12.67
C GLN A 201 -1.69 -39.55 -11.97
N ALA A 202 -1.77 -39.24 -10.67
CA ALA A 202 -0.63 -38.76 -9.91
C ALA A 202 0.52 -39.77 -9.91
N GLN A 203 0.24 -41.07 -9.76
CA GLN A 203 1.23 -42.14 -9.85
C GLN A 203 1.87 -42.19 -11.24
N THR A 204 1.10 -42.16 -12.33
CA THR A 204 1.65 -42.12 -13.69
C THR A 204 2.49 -40.87 -13.93
N LEU A 205 2.08 -39.70 -13.43
CA LEU A 205 2.86 -38.47 -13.53
C LEU A 205 4.18 -38.56 -12.73
N SER A 206 4.17 -39.26 -11.60
CA SER A 206 5.35 -39.44 -10.74
C SER A 206 6.47 -40.28 -11.37
N GLU A 207 6.18 -41.04 -12.43
CA GLU A 207 7.14 -41.86 -13.18
C GLU A 207 7.99 -41.03 -14.16
N GLN A 208 7.59 -39.79 -14.46
CA GLN A 208 8.32 -38.92 -15.37
C GLN A 208 9.67 -38.47 -14.78
N ASP A 209 10.71 -38.44 -15.60
CA ASP A 209 12.06 -37.99 -15.21
C ASP A 209 12.28 -36.49 -15.46
N ASN A 210 11.36 -35.67 -14.97
CA ASN A 210 11.38 -34.21 -15.06
C ASN A 210 11.02 -33.58 -13.70
N ALA A 211 11.02 -32.25 -13.61
CA ALA A 211 10.74 -31.56 -12.34
C ALA A 211 9.31 -31.82 -11.86
N ARG A 212 8.36 -31.84 -12.80
CA ARG A 212 6.96 -32.21 -12.53
C ARG A 212 6.86 -33.60 -11.90
N GLY A 213 7.44 -34.63 -12.51
CA GLY A 213 7.35 -36.01 -12.04
C GLY A 213 7.99 -36.19 -10.66
N ARG A 214 9.14 -35.54 -10.43
CA ARG A 214 9.76 -35.51 -9.09
C ARG A 214 8.87 -34.87 -8.03
N LEU A 215 8.18 -33.78 -8.36
CA LEU A 215 7.26 -33.13 -7.42
C LEU A 215 6.05 -34.03 -7.10
N TYR A 216 5.44 -34.66 -8.10
CA TYR A 216 4.35 -35.61 -7.87
C TYR A 216 4.79 -36.78 -7.00
N ARG A 217 5.96 -37.37 -7.28
CA ARG A 217 6.53 -38.46 -6.48
C ARG A 217 6.71 -38.02 -5.02
N GLN A 218 7.35 -36.88 -4.80
CA GLN A 218 7.59 -36.38 -3.45
C GLN A 218 6.30 -36.01 -2.72
N ALA A 219 5.30 -35.46 -3.42
CA ALA A 219 4.01 -35.15 -2.83
C ALA A 219 3.25 -36.42 -2.40
N LEU A 220 3.32 -37.50 -3.18
CA LEU A 220 2.78 -38.81 -2.80
C LEU A 220 3.49 -39.35 -1.55
N ASP A 221 4.83 -39.37 -1.58
CA ASP A 221 5.64 -39.87 -0.46
C ASP A 221 5.37 -39.09 0.84
N THR A 222 5.26 -37.77 0.75
CA THR A 222 5.04 -36.91 1.91
C THR A 222 3.57 -36.90 2.37
N CYS A 223 2.64 -36.50 1.50
CA CYS A 223 1.27 -36.17 1.91
C CYS A 223 0.41 -37.42 2.19
N ILE A 224 0.78 -38.55 1.58
CA ILE A 224 0.14 -39.86 1.84
C ILE A 224 0.98 -40.67 2.81
N GLY A 225 2.30 -40.75 2.61
CA GLY A 225 3.18 -41.59 3.41
C GLY A 225 3.32 -41.17 4.89
N TYR A 226 3.17 -39.88 5.20
CA TYR A 226 3.24 -39.33 6.57
C TYR A 226 1.90 -38.72 7.03
N ARG A 227 0.79 -39.30 6.59
CA ARG A 227 -0.54 -38.74 6.82
C ARG A 227 -0.89 -38.62 8.30
N ASP A 228 -0.58 -39.64 9.10
CA ASP A 228 -0.91 -39.67 10.53
C ASP A 228 -0.16 -38.57 11.29
N GLU A 229 1.13 -38.35 10.98
CA GLU A 229 1.92 -37.29 11.58
C GLU A 229 1.44 -35.90 11.16
N ILE A 230 1.03 -35.74 9.90
CA ILE A 230 0.40 -34.52 9.38
C ILE A 230 -0.87 -34.21 10.18
N GLU A 231 -1.79 -35.18 10.31
CA GLU A 231 -3.04 -34.98 11.04
C GLU A 231 -2.84 -34.70 12.53
N ALA A 232 -1.88 -35.37 13.15
CA ALA A 232 -1.53 -35.14 14.56
C ALA A 232 -0.92 -33.74 14.79
N LYS A 233 -0.21 -33.20 13.79
CA LYS A 233 0.50 -31.94 13.94
C LYS A 233 -0.40 -30.71 13.80
N PHE A 234 -1.34 -30.73 12.87
CA PHE A 234 -2.13 -29.55 12.54
C PHE A 234 -3.42 -29.47 13.37
N PRO A 235 -3.58 -28.44 14.23
CA PRO A 235 -4.82 -28.23 14.96
C PRO A 235 -5.99 -27.96 14.00
N PRO A 236 -7.23 -28.32 14.39
CA PRO A 236 -8.43 -27.99 13.62
C PRO A 236 -8.71 -26.49 13.75
N LEU A 237 -8.07 -25.68 12.90
CA LEU A 237 -8.26 -24.23 12.83
C LEU A 237 -9.05 -23.86 11.58
N ASN A 238 -9.95 -22.89 11.72
CA ASN A 238 -10.72 -22.32 10.59
C ASN A 238 -9.79 -21.72 9.52
N ARG A 239 -8.69 -21.10 9.96
CA ARG A 239 -7.61 -20.68 9.08
C ARG A 239 -6.46 -21.66 9.19
N PHE A 240 -6.33 -22.50 8.16
CA PHE A 240 -5.25 -23.46 8.04
C PHE A 240 -3.88 -22.79 7.80
N LEU A 241 -2.80 -23.56 7.79
CA LEU A 241 -1.42 -23.11 7.56
C LEU A 241 -1.27 -22.27 6.26
N THR A 242 -0.55 -21.15 6.33
CA THR A 242 0.11 -20.56 5.15
C THR A 242 1.49 -21.19 4.96
N GLY A 243 1.76 -21.83 3.81
CA GLY A 243 2.95 -22.67 3.58
C GLY A 243 2.60 -23.85 2.67
N TYR A 244 3.46 -24.87 2.58
CA TYR A 244 3.09 -26.10 1.86
C TYR A 244 1.97 -26.81 2.62
N ASP A 245 0.76 -26.81 2.07
CA ASP A 245 -0.41 -27.45 2.68
C ASP A 245 -0.35 -28.97 2.48
N LEU A 246 0.42 -29.65 3.34
CA LEU A 246 0.59 -31.10 3.31
C LEU A 246 -0.73 -31.85 3.60
N LYS A 247 -1.66 -31.22 4.33
CA LYS A 247 -2.91 -31.85 4.77
C LYS A 247 -3.93 -31.89 3.63
N HIS A 248 -4.11 -30.81 2.89
CA HIS A 248 -5.12 -30.76 1.83
C HIS A 248 -4.57 -31.08 0.45
N CYS A 249 -3.24 -31.26 0.30
CA CYS A 249 -2.65 -31.77 -0.94
C CYS A 249 -3.18 -33.16 -1.32
N TYR A 250 -3.56 -34.00 -0.34
CA TYR A 250 -4.21 -35.29 -0.59
C TYR A 250 -5.61 -35.28 0.03
N ASP A 251 -6.62 -35.54 -0.81
CA ASP A 251 -7.99 -35.74 -0.38
C ASP A 251 -8.32 -37.24 -0.35
N PRO A 252 -8.44 -37.85 0.84
CA PRO A 252 -8.75 -39.27 0.96
C PRO A 252 -10.21 -39.60 0.57
N GLU A 253 -11.14 -38.64 0.66
CA GLU A 253 -12.56 -38.88 0.37
C GLU A 253 -12.78 -39.05 -1.14
N HIS A 254 -12.14 -38.18 -1.93
CA HIS A 254 -12.22 -38.23 -3.40
C HIS A 254 -11.04 -38.97 -4.06
N ASN A 255 -10.10 -39.44 -3.24
CA ASN A 255 -8.88 -40.13 -3.65
C ASN A 255 -8.11 -39.37 -4.77
N ASN A 256 -7.92 -38.07 -4.55
CA ASN A 256 -7.25 -37.19 -5.49
C ASN A 256 -6.04 -36.51 -4.82
N LEU A 257 -5.10 -36.07 -5.66
CA LEU A 257 -3.92 -35.29 -5.27
C LEU A 257 -3.99 -33.93 -5.96
N ASP A 258 -3.82 -32.86 -5.21
CA ASP A 258 -3.87 -31.48 -5.69
C ASP A 258 -2.58 -30.73 -5.33
N LEU A 259 -1.68 -30.59 -6.30
CA LEU A 259 -0.42 -29.86 -6.10
C LEU A 259 -0.62 -28.35 -5.97
N SER A 260 -1.77 -27.79 -6.36
CA SER A 260 -2.02 -26.36 -6.14
C SER A 260 -2.05 -26.02 -4.66
N ARG A 261 -2.38 -26.97 -3.78
CA ARG A 261 -2.33 -26.82 -2.32
C ARG A 261 -0.90 -26.66 -1.78
N LEU A 262 0.10 -27.26 -2.43
CA LEU A 262 1.50 -27.03 -2.08
C LEU A 262 2.03 -25.70 -2.61
N ILE A 263 1.53 -25.25 -3.76
CA ILE A 263 1.93 -23.98 -4.41
C ILE A 263 1.27 -22.79 -3.72
N ALA A 264 0.00 -22.91 -3.32
CA ALA A 264 -0.67 -21.94 -2.48
C ALA A 264 0.06 -21.84 -1.14
N GLY A 265 0.39 -20.63 -0.70
CA GLY A 265 1.21 -20.42 0.50
C GLY A 265 2.72 -20.69 0.33
N SER A 266 3.19 -21.11 -0.86
CA SER A 266 4.61 -21.42 -1.09
C SER A 266 5.54 -20.22 -1.12
N GLU A 267 5.01 -18.99 -1.16
CA GLU A 267 5.79 -17.75 -1.30
C GLU A 267 6.75 -17.75 -2.50
N GLY A 268 6.40 -18.45 -3.58
CA GLY A 268 7.21 -18.52 -4.79
C GLY A 268 8.45 -19.41 -4.66
N THR A 269 8.53 -20.25 -3.62
CA THR A 269 9.66 -21.16 -3.39
C THR A 269 9.62 -22.40 -4.27
N LEU A 270 8.48 -22.72 -4.88
CA LEU A 270 8.31 -23.90 -5.74
C LEU A 270 8.22 -23.57 -7.24
N GLY A 271 7.99 -22.30 -7.60
CA GLY A 271 7.88 -21.86 -8.99
C GLY A 271 7.20 -20.49 -9.11
N PHE A 272 7.08 -19.98 -10.33
CA PHE A 272 6.37 -18.75 -10.62
C PHE A 272 4.98 -19.03 -11.17
N VAL A 273 3.95 -18.71 -10.38
CA VAL A 273 2.56 -18.75 -10.83
C VAL A 273 2.38 -17.70 -11.92
N ALA A 274 2.06 -18.13 -13.13
CA ALA A 274 1.83 -17.28 -14.29
C ALA A 274 0.34 -16.93 -14.46
N GLU A 275 -0.52 -17.95 -14.36
CA GLU A 275 -1.96 -17.85 -14.51
C GLU A 275 -2.67 -18.67 -13.44
N ALA A 276 -3.89 -18.26 -13.08
CA ALA A 276 -4.77 -18.99 -12.18
C ALA A 276 -6.15 -19.15 -12.82
N LYS A 277 -6.72 -20.34 -12.72
CA LYS A 277 -8.15 -20.60 -12.93
C LYS A 277 -8.80 -20.68 -11.55
N LEU A 278 -9.75 -19.79 -11.29
CA LEU A 278 -10.39 -19.60 -9.99
C LEU A 278 -11.90 -19.78 -10.12
N ASN A 279 -12.56 -20.34 -9.10
CA ASN A 279 -14.02 -20.27 -9.04
C ASN A 279 -14.49 -18.85 -8.69
N ILE A 280 -15.76 -18.55 -8.95
CA ILE A 280 -16.39 -17.27 -8.61
C ILE A 280 -17.67 -17.49 -7.81
N THR A 281 -17.98 -16.57 -6.91
CA THR A 281 -19.12 -16.66 -5.98
C THR A 281 -20.23 -15.70 -6.40
N PRO A 282 -21.51 -16.10 -6.38
CA PRO A 282 -22.63 -15.17 -6.58
C PRO A 282 -22.65 -14.06 -5.53
N ILE A 283 -22.89 -12.81 -5.94
CA ILE A 283 -22.97 -11.68 -5.01
C ILE A 283 -24.21 -11.86 -4.10
N PRO A 284 -24.06 -11.81 -2.76
CA PRO A 284 -25.19 -11.83 -1.83
C PRO A 284 -26.15 -10.67 -2.06
N LYS A 285 -27.46 -10.93 -1.97
CA LYS A 285 -28.50 -9.91 -2.20
C LYS A 285 -28.94 -9.21 -0.91
N TYR A 286 -28.93 -9.95 0.19
CA TYR A 286 -29.39 -9.50 1.49
C TYR A 286 -28.19 -9.40 2.41
N ARG A 287 -27.93 -8.21 2.96
CA ARG A 287 -26.80 -7.95 3.85
C ARG A 287 -27.29 -7.16 5.04
N THR A 288 -26.83 -7.55 6.23
CA THR A 288 -27.13 -6.85 7.48
C THR A 288 -25.90 -6.86 8.36
N LEU A 289 -25.55 -5.70 8.90
CA LEU A 289 -24.46 -5.54 9.86
C LEU A 289 -25.03 -5.21 11.22
N ILE A 290 -24.64 -5.97 12.24
CA ILE A 290 -25.01 -5.75 13.63
C ILE A 290 -23.76 -5.31 14.39
N ASN A 291 -23.74 -4.06 14.82
CA ASN A 291 -22.66 -3.48 15.62
C ASN A 291 -22.96 -3.70 17.10
N VAL A 292 -22.36 -4.73 17.70
CA VAL A 292 -22.50 -5.05 19.13
C VAL A 292 -21.52 -4.21 19.93
N LYS A 293 -22.02 -3.52 20.96
CA LYS A 293 -21.28 -2.57 21.80
C LYS A 293 -20.92 -3.24 23.13
N TYR A 294 -19.67 -3.05 23.56
CA TYR A 294 -19.16 -3.64 24.79
C TYR A 294 -18.61 -2.58 25.75
N SER A 295 -18.70 -2.87 27.05
CA SER A 295 -18.10 -2.08 28.13
C SER A 295 -16.57 -2.05 28.07
N ASP A 296 -15.97 -3.09 27.52
CA ASP A 296 -14.53 -3.23 27.35
C ASP A 296 -14.19 -4.25 26.25
N PHE A 297 -12.92 -4.25 25.82
CA PHE A 297 -12.42 -5.12 24.76
C PHE A 297 -12.37 -6.60 25.15
N GLN A 298 -12.16 -6.93 26.43
CA GLN A 298 -12.09 -8.33 26.86
C GLN A 298 -13.47 -8.99 26.77
N ALA A 299 -14.53 -8.28 27.15
CA ALA A 299 -15.91 -8.68 26.95
C ALA A 299 -16.18 -8.96 25.46
N ALA A 300 -15.76 -8.08 24.55
CA ALA A 300 -15.92 -8.28 23.11
C ALA A 300 -15.29 -9.60 22.62
N LEU A 301 -14.08 -9.94 23.11
CA LEU A 301 -13.39 -11.19 22.76
C LEU A 301 -14.04 -12.43 23.37
N ARG A 302 -14.47 -12.36 24.64
CA ARG A 302 -15.13 -13.49 25.33
C ARG A 302 -16.46 -13.85 24.68
N ASN A 303 -17.11 -12.89 24.03
CA ASN A 303 -18.36 -13.08 23.33
C ASN A 303 -18.18 -13.59 21.87
N ALA A 304 -16.97 -13.58 21.31
CA ALA A 304 -16.73 -14.02 19.94
C ALA A 304 -17.21 -15.46 19.62
N PRO A 305 -16.97 -16.48 20.47
CA PRO A 305 -17.41 -17.85 20.18
C PRO A 305 -18.92 -17.99 19.98
N PHE A 306 -19.73 -17.21 20.71
CA PHE A 306 -21.17 -17.29 20.54
C PHE A 306 -21.67 -16.52 19.32
N LEU A 307 -20.97 -15.44 18.92
CA LEU A 307 -21.27 -14.74 17.67
C LEU A 307 -20.99 -15.64 16.47
N VAL A 308 -19.95 -16.48 16.53
CA VAL A 308 -19.68 -17.53 15.54
C VAL A 308 -20.81 -18.55 15.50
N GLN A 309 -21.32 -19.00 16.66
CA GLN A 309 -22.47 -19.91 16.75
C GLN A 309 -23.76 -19.33 16.14
N ALA A 310 -23.84 -18.01 15.93
CA ALA A 310 -24.96 -17.39 15.22
C ALA A 310 -24.92 -17.61 13.70
N ASN A 311 -23.91 -18.32 13.17
CA ASN A 311 -23.68 -18.52 11.73
C ASN A 311 -23.59 -17.18 10.97
N ALA A 312 -22.94 -16.20 11.58
CA ALA A 312 -22.61 -14.94 10.93
C ALA A 312 -21.63 -15.17 9.79
N THR A 313 -21.74 -14.37 8.73
CA THR A 313 -20.79 -14.38 7.62
C THR A 313 -19.41 -13.92 8.07
N SER A 314 -19.33 -12.91 8.93
CA SER A 314 -18.07 -12.49 9.54
C SER A 314 -18.27 -11.79 10.89
N VAL A 315 -17.26 -11.89 11.77
CA VAL A 315 -17.20 -11.16 13.04
C VAL A 315 -15.87 -10.42 13.16
N GLU A 316 -15.90 -9.11 12.93
CA GLU A 316 -14.75 -8.24 13.13
C GLU A 316 -14.78 -7.62 14.52
N THR A 317 -13.61 -7.47 15.16
CA THR A 317 -13.48 -6.80 16.45
C THR A 317 -12.53 -5.59 16.37
N ILE A 318 -12.92 -4.49 17.02
CA ILE A 318 -12.11 -3.28 17.19
C ILE A 318 -11.92 -2.96 18.69
N ASP A 319 -10.69 -2.62 19.09
CA ASP A 319 -10.39 -2.15 20.45
C ASP A 319 -10.74 -0.66 20.68
N SER A 320 -10.72 -0.23 21.94
CA SER A 320 -11.01 1.16 22.31
C SER A 320 -10.06 2.17 21.68
N LYS A 321 -8.80 1.82 21.42
CA LYS A 321 -7.81 2.74 20.83
C LYS A 321 -8.13 3.04 19.38
N VAL A 322 -8.40 2.00 18.58
CA VAL A 322 -8.75 2.14 17.17
C VAL A 322 -10.10 2.85 17.03
N LEU A 323 -11.06 2.57 17.92
CA LEU A 323 -12.33 3.29 17.97
C LEU A 323 -12.14 4.78 18.31
N ASN A 324 -11.29 5.10 19.28
CA ASN A 324 -11.03 6.50 19.66
C ASN A 324 -10.26 7.27 18.58
N LEU A 325 -9.40 6.61 17.81
CA LEU A 325 -8.80 7.21 16.60
C LEU A 325 -9.87 7.54 15.55
N ALA A 326 -10.84 6.64 15.35
CA ALA A 326 -11.95 6.88 14.44
C ALA A 326 -12.78 8.09 14.87
N ARG A 327 -13.10 8.21 16.16
CA ARG A 327 -13.86 9.33 16.77
C ARG A 327 -13.23 10.71 16.54
N GLN A 328 -11.91 10.76 16.36
CA GLN A 328 -11.17 12.00 16.12
C GLN A 328 -11.04 12.35 14.63
N ASP A 329 -11.43 11.45 13.73
CA ASP A 329 -11.37 11.64 12.29
C ASP A 329 -12.73 12.12 11.74
N ILE A 330 -12.69 12.87 10.64
CA ILE A 330 -13.89 13.41 9.96
C ILE A 330 -14.91 12.33 9.56
N ILE A 331 -14.47 11.08 9.37
CA ILE A 331 -15.35 9.95 9.08
C ILE A 331 -16.35 9.68 10.20
N TRP A 332 -16.03 10.06 11.44
CA TRP A 332 -16.92 9.84 12.58
C TRP A 332 -18.27 10.53 12.40
N HIS A 333 -18.32 11.72 11.81
CA HIS A 333 -19.59 12.43 11.58
C HIS A 333 -20.58 11.64 10.72
N SER A 334 -20.10 10.75 9.86
CA SER A 334 -20.94 9.84 9.05
C SER A 334 -21.26 8.53 9.79
N VAL A 335 -20.46 8.16 10.79
CA VAL A 335 -20.56 6.89 11.52
C VAL A 335 -21.38 7.02 12.80
N GLU A 336 -21.29 8.16 13.50
CA GLU A 336 -21.96 8.43 14.77
C GLU A 336 -23.47 8.12 14.75
N PRO A 337 -24.24 8.46 13.69
CA PRO A 337 -25.67 8.09 13.64
C PRO A 337 -25.90 6.57 13.59
N LEU A 338 -24.96 5.82 13.04
CA LEU A 338 -25.00 4.36 12.89
C LEU A 338 -24.41 3.62 14.09
N LEU A 339 -23.71 4.35 14.97
CA LEU A 339 -22.98 3.83 16.13
C LEU A 339 -22.97 4.85 17.28
N THR A 340 -24.13 5.02 17.92
CA THR A 340 -24.36 5.98 19.02
C THR A 340 -23.84 5.46 20.35
N ASP A 341 -23.45 6.36 21.25
CA ASP A 341 -23.12 5.97 22.61
C ASP A 341 -24.38 5.54 23.40
N VAL A 342 -24.17 4.72 24.43
CA VAL A 342 -25.24 4.24 25.32
C VAL A 342 -25.25 5.12 26.58
N GLU A 343 -26.40 5.68 26.93
CA GLU A 343 -26.50 6.60 28.08
C GLU A 343 -25.99 5.95 29.38
N GLY A 344 -25.12 6.68 30.10
CA GLY A 344 -24.53 6.21 31.36
C GLY A 344 -23.48 5.11 31.22
N GLN A 345 -23.09 4.71 30.01
CA GLN A 345 -22.10 3.65 29.77
C GLN A 345 -21.00 4.12 28.81
N THR A 346 -19.81 3.52 28.93
CA THR A 346 -18.67 3.78 28.03
C THR A 346 -18.53 2.63 27.04
N MET A 347 -18.46 2.93 25.75
CA MET A 347 -18.25 1.95 24.69
C MET A 347 -16.75 1.86 24.36
N ASP A 348 -16.12 0.77 24.84
CA ASP A 348 -14.68 0.50 24.73
C ASP A 348 -14.35 -0.82 23.97
N GLY A 349 -15.34 -1.41 23.32
CA GLY A 349 -15.16 -2.53 22.40
C GLY A 349 -16.36 -2.67 21.47
N ILE A 350 -16.11 -3.12 20.22
CA ILE A 350 -17.16 -3.34 19.24
C ILE A 350 -16.89 -4.63 18.48
N ASN A 351 -17.93 -5.46 18.34
CA ASN A 351 -17.97 -6.52 17.34
C ASN A 351 -18.92 -6.12 16.21
N MET A 352 -18.40 -6.12 14.98
CA MET A 352 -19.18 -5.88 13.77
C MET A 352 -19.53 -7.24 13.17
N VAL A 353 -20.80 -7.63 13.30
CA VAL A 353 -21.31 -8.96 12.93
C VAL A 353 -22.10 -8.85 11.63
N GLU A 354 -21.56 -9.38 10.54
CA GLU A 354 -22.22 -9.33 9.24
C GLU A 354 -22.93 -10.63 8.92
N PHE A 355 -24.15 -10.51 8.40
CA PHE A 355 -24.88 -11.57 7.73
C PHE A 355 -25.04 -11.19 6.26
N ALA A 356 -24.72 -12.12 5.37
CA ALA A 356 -24.88 -11.97 3.93
C ALA A 356 -25.46 -13.27 3.36
N SER A 357 -26.56 -13.16 2.61
CA SER A 357 -27.22 -14.31 1.98
C SER A 357 -27.84 -13.95 0.63
N THR A 358 -28.08 -14.98 -0.17
CA THR A 358 -28.94 -14.91 -1.36
C THR A 358 -30.41 -15.23 -1.02
N ASP A 359 -30.69 -15.73 0.19
CA ASP A 359 -32.01 -16.05 0.74
C ASP A 359 -32.36 -15.08 1.88
N GLU A 360 -33.43 -14.32 1.69
CA GLU A 360 -33.94 -13.33 2.65
C GLU A 360 -34.39 -13.95 3.97
N GLN A 361 -35.08 -15.09 3.91
CA GLN A 361 -35.70 -15.72 5.07
C GLN A 361 -34.64 -16.35 5.97
N ASP A 362 -33.63 -17.00 5.38
CA ASP A 362 -32.47 -17.49 6.11
C ASP A 362 -31.72 -16.34 6.81
N ASN A 363 -31.48 -15.25 6.08
CA ASN A 363 -30.81 -14.07 6.62
C ASN A 363 -31.58 -13.47 7.82
N GLN A 364 -32.89 -13.24 7.67
CA GLN A 364 -33.73 -12.67 8.71
C GLN A 364 -33.80 -13.58 9.94
N THR A 365 -33.90 -14.90 9.75
CA THR A 365 -33.97 -15.86 10.85
C THR A 365 -32.72 -15.82 11.72
N LYS A 366 -31.53 -15.71 11.11
CA LYS A 366 -30.24 -15.60 11.82
C LYS A 366 -30.14 -14.27 12.58
N ILE A 367 -30.56 -13.17 11.95
CA ILE A 367 -30.60 -11.83 12.56
C ILE A 367 -31.50 -11.83 13.80
N ASP A 368 -32.74 -12.32 13.67
CA ASP A 368 -33.71 -12.35 14.77
C ASP A 368 -33.20 -13.19 15.95
N ALA A 369 -32.58 -14.33 15.67
CA ALA A 369 -32.00 -15.20 16.67
C ALA A 369 -30.87 -14.49 17.46
N LEU A 370 -29.98 -13.78 16.77
CA LEU A 370 -28.90 -13.04 17.41
C LEU A 370 -29.44 -11.86 18.23
N CYS A 371 -30.33 -11.04 17.66
CA CYS A 371 -30.95 -9.90 18.34
C CYS A 371 -31.66 -10.33 19.63
N LYS A 372 -32.45 -11.42 19.57
CA LYS A 372 -33.12 -11.98 20.75
C LYS A 372 -32.15 -12.36 21.87
N ARG A 373 -30.99 -12.94 21.52
CA ARG A 373 -29.95 -13.29 22.49
C ARG A 373 -29.26 -12.07 23.07
N LEU A 374 -28.96 -11.06 22.23
CA LEU A 374 -28.37 -9.79 22.69
C LEU A 374 -29.31 -9.05 23.65
N ASP A 375 -30.61 -9.00 23.33
CA ASP A 375 -31.63 -8.42 24.21
C ASP A 375 -31.69 -9.10 25.58
N GLN A 376 -31.53 -10.42 25.61
CA GLN A 376 -31.48 -11.19 26.86
C GLN A 376 -30.23 -10.84 27.68
N LEU A 377 -29.06 -10.72 27.04
CA LEU A 377 -27.81 -10.34 27.71
C LEU A 377 -27.92 -8.93 28.29
N ILE A 378 -28.36 -7.95 27.50
CA ILE A 378 -28.49 -6.54 27.93
C ILE A 378 -29.42 -6.40 29.16
N LYS A 379 -30.49 -7.19 29.23
CA LYS A 379 -31.45 -7.18 30.36
C LYS A 379 -30.97 -7.96 31.58
N SER A 380 -29.96 -8.81 31.43
CA SER A 380 -29.48 -9.66 32.51
C SER A 380 -28.57 -8.89 33.48
N LYS A 381 -28.48 -9.36 34.74
CA LYS A 381 -27.56 -8.78 35.73
C LYS A 381 -26.08 -9.07 35.40
N ASP A 382 -25.85 -10.18 34.69
CA ASP A 382 -24.54 -10.55 34.16
C ASP A 382 -24.60 -10.43 32.64
N ASN A 383 -24.58 -9.18 32.17
CA ASN A 383 -24.68 -8.85 30.75
C ASN A 383 -23.44 -9.23 29.94
N GLN A 384 -22.44 -9.86 30.58
CA GLN A 384 -21.17 -10.26 29.96
C GLN A 384 -20.46 -9.10 29.23
N GLY A 385 -20.69 -7.87 29.70
CA GLY A 385 -20.16 -6.64 29.12
C GLY A 385 -20.88 -6.17 27.86
N VAL A 386 -21.98 -6.79 27.42
CA VAL A 386 -22.81 -6.29 26.31
C VAL A 386 -23.66 -5.13 26.80
N ILE A 387 -23.43 -3.94 26.23
CA ILE A 387 -24.09 -2.69 26.67
C ILE A 387 -25.16 -2.21 25.68
N GLY A 388 -25.15 -2.72 24.45
CA GLY A 388 -26.11 -2.37 23.40
C GLY A 388 -25.72 -2.93 22.05
N TYR A 389 -26.56 -2.73 21.04
CA TYR A 389 -26.21 -2.99 19.64
C TYR A 389 -26.99 -2.06 18.69
N GLN A 390 -26.53 -1.94 17.45
CA GLN A 390 -27.25 -1.25 16.36
C GLN A 390 -27.20 -2.05 15.07
N ILE A 391 -28.26 -1.96 14.28
CA ILE A 391 -28.42 -2.68 13.01
C ILE A 391 -28.27 -1.69 11.85
N CYS A 392 -27.51 -2.09 10.84
CA CYS A 392 -27.48 -1.47 9.51
C CYS A 392 -27.96 -2.50 8.49
N ASP A 393 -29.10 -2.26 7.85
CA ASP A 393 -29.76 -3.16 6.89
C ASP A 393 -29.69 -2.66 5.44
N ASP A 394 -29.06 -1.51 5.20
CA ASP A 394 -28.76 -0.98 3.87
C ASP A 394 -27.26 -0.97 3.57
N LEU A 395 -26.93 -1.13 2.28
CA LEU A 395 -25.55 -1.24 1.82
C LEU A 395 -24.71 0.02 2.09
N ALA A 396 -25.28 1.21 2.03
CA ALA A 396 -24.54 2.46 2.21
C ALA A 396 -24.10 2.63 3.66
N SER A 397 -24.97 2.31 4.62
CA SER A 397 -24.65 2.30 6.04
C SER A 397 -23.59 1.24 6.38
N ILE A 398 -23.72 0.03 5.84
CA ILE A 398 -22.73 -1.05 6.00
C ILE A 398 -21.36 -0.61 5.48
N GLN A 399 -21.31 -0.04 4.26
CA GLN A 399 -20.08 0.46 3.66
C GLN A 399 -19.45 1.59 4.47
N THR A 400 -20.26 2.46 5.10
CA THR A 400 -19.78 3.56 5.94
C THR A 400 -19.04 3.03 7.18
N ILE A 401 -19.61 2.03 7.87
CA ILE A 401 -18.95 1.40 9.02
C ILE A 401 -17.65 0.69 8.58
N TYR A 402 -17.67 -0.08 7.48
CA TYR A 402 -16.45 -0.72 6.99
C TYR A 402 -15.39 0.27 6.51
N ALA A 403 -15.79 1.39 5.92
CA ALA A 403 -14.87 2.46 5.55
C ALA A 403 -14.17 3.02 6.79
N MET A 404 -14.89 3.19 7.91
CA MET A 404 -14.30 3.54 9.21
C MET A 404 -13.31 2.47 9.66
N ARG A 405 -13.72 1.20 9.72
CA ARG A 405 -12.84 0.08 10.11
C ARG A 405 -11.53 0.07 9.30
N LYS A 406 -11.61 0.21 7.98
CA LYS A 406 -10.47 0.23 7.06
C LYS A 406 -9.59 1.46 7.24
N LYS A 407 -10.20 2.64 7.46
CA LYS A 407 -9.49 3.91 7.67
C LYS A 407 -8.76 3.93 9.01
N SER A 408 -9.38 3.46 10.10
CA SER A 408 -8.82 3.49 11.46
C SER A 408 -7.53 2.68 11.58
N VAL A 409 -7.38 1.58 10.83
CA VAL A 409 -6.10 0.84 10.74
C VAL A 409 -5.00 1.68 10.09
N GLY A 410 -5.34 2.48 9.07
CA GLY A 410 -4.41 3.44 8.46
C GLY A 410 -3.96 4.52 9.44
N LEU A 411 -4.89 5.01 10.27
CA LEU A 411 -4.63 6.04 11.29
C LEU A 411 -3.65 5.59 12.38
N LEU A 412 -3.55 4.29 12.67
CA LEU A 412 -2.52 3.76 13.57
C LEU A 412 -1.11 4.19 13.13
N GLY A 413 -0.85 4.22 11.82
CA GLY A 413 0.43 4.67 11.26
C GLY A 413 0.68 6.18 11.43
N ALA A 414 -0.37 6.98 11.65
CA ALA A 414 -0.30 8.42 11.84
C ALA A 414 -0.22 8.85 13.33
N THR A 415 -0.19 7.90 14.26
CA THR A 415 -0.10 8.17 15.71
C THR A 415 1.06 9.12 16.03
N LYS A 416 0.86 10.09 16.93
CA LYS A 416 1.88 11.06 17.33
C LYS A 416 3.07 10.38 18.00
N GLY A 417 4.26 10.97 17.88
CA GLY A 417 5.50 10.43 18.45
C GLY A 417 6.38 9.69 17.44
N ARG A 418 7.58 9.27 17.89
CA ARG A 418 8.55 8.55 17.05
C ARG A 418 8.32 7.04 17.01
N ARG A 419 7.92 6.44 18.14
CA ARG A 419 7.46 5.05 18.16
C ARG A 419 6.15 4.93 17.40
N LYS A 420 6.14 4.14 16.32
CA LYS A 420 4.97 3.93 15.44
C LYS A 420 4.55 2.46 15.49
N PRO A 421 3.24 2.15 15.44
CA PRO A 421 2.76 0.77 15.29
C PRO A 421 3.38 0.09 14.07
N VAL A 422 4.09 -1.02 14.28
CA VAL A 422 4.79 -1.79 13.24
C VAL A 422 4.24 -3.21 13.12
N ALA A 423 4.23 -3.74 11.91
CA ALA A 423 3.78 -5.09 11.59
C ALA A 423 4.95 -6.08 11.74
N PHE A 424 5.02 -6.79 12.86
CA PHE A 424 5.99 -7.88 13.07
C PHE A 424 5.48 -8.98 13.99
N ALA A 425 4.57 -8.66 14.92
CA ALA A 425 3.98 -9.58 15.88
C ALA A 425 2.49 -9.91 15.61
N GLU A 426 2.01 -9.60 14.41
CA GLU A 426 0.61 -9.84 13.99
C GLU A 426 0.43 -11.23 13.35
N ASP A 427 -0.84 -11.57 13.05
CA ASP A 427 -1.24 -12.76 12.28
C ASP A 427 -1.09 -14.11 13.01
N THR A 428 -1.27 -14.08 14.32
CA THR A 428 -1.37 -15.31 15.14
C THR A 428 -2.80 -15.84 15.09
N ALA A 429 -2.96 -17.11 14.73
CA ALA A 429 -4.23 -17.82 14.73
C ALA A 429 -4.25 -18.86 15.86
N VAL A 430 -5.24 -18.79 16.75
CA VAL A 430 -5.46 -19.78 17.82
C VAL A 430 -6.90 -20.29 17.74
N PRO A 431 -7.23 -21.43 18.36
CA PRO A 431 -8.63 -21.86 18.46
C PRO A 431 -9.50 -20.73 19.05
N PRO A 432 -10.67 -20.38 18.45
CA PRO A 432 -11.48 -19.23 18.90
C PRO A 432 -11.85 -19.26 20.38
N GLU A 433 -12.08 -20.44 20.96
CA GLU A 433 -12.39 -20.63 22.38
C GLU A 433 -11.23 -20.27 23.31
N LYS A 434 -10.00 -20.22 22.79
CA LYS A 434 -8.78 -19.81 23.51
C LYS A 434 -8.35 -18.36 23.23
N LEU A 435 -8.98 -17.68 22.27
CA LEU A 435 -8.56 -16.37 21.79
C LEU A 435 -8.46 -15.32 22.91
N ALA A 436 -9.47 -15.26 23.78
CA ALA A 436 -9.48 -14.26 24.84
C ALA A 436 -8.31 -14.43 25.82
N ASP A 437 -8.00 -15.66 26.27
CA ASP A 437 -6.89 -15.93 27.19
C ASP A 437 -5.53 -15.67 26.54
N PHE A 438 -5.37 -16.10 25.29
CA PHE A 438 -4.18 -15.81 24.48
C PHE A 438 -3.90 -14.30 24.40
N ILE A 439 -4.93 -13.49 24.13
CA ILE A 439 -4.77 -12.03 24.01
C ILE A 439 -4.46 -11.36 25.35
N MET A 440 -5.01 -11.86 26.46
CA MET A 440 -4.68 -11.30 27.77
C MET A 440 -3.21 -11.54 28.13
N GLU A 441 -2.65 -12.72 27.84
CA GLU A 441 -1.23 -12.98 28.03
C GLU A 441 -0.35 -12.21 27.03
N PHE A 442 -0.79 -12.05 25.78
CA PHE A 442 -0.08 -11.24 24.80
C PHE A 442 -0.02 -9.77 25.26
N ARG A 443 -1.13 -9.22 25.78
CA ARG A 443 -1.14 -7.87 26.37
C ARG A 443 -0.14 -7.76 27.51
N ALA A 444 -0.08 -8.74 28.40
CA ALA A 444 0.90 -8.75 29.49
C ALA A 444 2.35 -8.67 28.98
N ILE A 445 2.70 -9.39 27.90
CA ILE A 445 4.03 -9.30 27.26
C ILE A 445 4.33 -7.87 26.79
N LEU A 446 3.36 -7.21 26.17
CA LEU A 446 3.53 -5.85 25.63
C LEU A 446 3.54 -4.78 26.73
N ASP A 447 2.71 -4.97 27.76
CA ASP A 447 2.62 -4.07 28.91
C ASP A 447 3.89 -4.15 29.78
N GLU A 448 4.47 -5.34 29.97
CA GLU A 448 5.78 -5.54 30.61
C GLU A 448 6.89 -4.80 29.85
N ALA A 449 6.82 -4.80 28.52
CA ALA A 449 7.73 -4.05 27.65
C ALA A 449 7.39 -2.54 27.54
N GLN A 450 6.36 -2.06 28.24
CA GLN A 450 5.89 -0.68 28.24
C GLN A 450 5.56 -0.14 26.84
N LEU A 451 5.00 -0.98 25.97
CA LEU A 451 4.67 -0.61 24.60
C LEU A 451 3.22 -0.16 24.46
N HIS A 452 3.01 0.89 23.67
CA HIS A 452 1.69 1.17 23.11
C HIS A 452 1.44 0.24 21.92
N TYR A 453 0.21 -0.25 21.77
CA TYR A 453 -0.18 -1.12 20.66
C TYR A 453 -1.64 -0.89 20.29
N GLY A 454 -2.00 -1.21 19.04
CA GLY A 454 -3.40 -1.33 18.60
C GLY A 454 -3.72 -2.78 18.24
N MET A 455 -4.95 -3.21 18.54
CA MET A 455 -5.45 -4.57 18.27
C MET A 455 -6.73 -4.53 17.44
N PHE A 456 -6.80 -5.37 16.41
CA PHE A 456 -7.98 -5.50 15.54
C PHE A 456 -7.93 -6.84 14.79
N GLY A 457 -9.05 -7.37 14.33
CA GLY A 457 -9.02 -8.57 13.48
C GLY A 457 -10.31 -9.38 13.48
N HIS A 458 -10.16 -10.64 13.12
CA HIS A 458 -11.19 -11.61 12.79
C HIS A 458 -11.40 -12.54 13.98
N ALA A 459 -12.24 -12.12 14.93
CA ALA A 459 -12.44 -12.88 16.15
C ALA A 459 -13.12 -14.24 15.88
N ASP A 460 -13.91 -14.32 14.81
CA ASP A 460 -14.51 -15.56 14.30
C ASP A 460 -13.49 -16.60 13.86
N ALA A 461 -12.40 -16.16 13.25
CA ALA A 461 -11.33 -17.02 12.77
C ALA A 461 -10.24 -17.29 13.82
N GLY A 462 -10.38 -16.75 15.04
CA GLY A 462 -9.35 -16.87 16.08
C GLY A 462 -8.07 -16.07 15.78
N VAL A 463 -8.18 -15.01 14.96
CA VAL A 463 -7.04 -14.19 14.53
C VAL A 463 -7.20 -12.74 14.97
N LEU A 464 -6.19 -12.21 15.67
CA LEU A 464 -6.05 -10.77 15.89
C LEU A 464 -4.69 -10.27 15.37
N HIS A 465 -4.73 -9.09 14.78
CA HIS A 465 -3.56 -8.33 14.40
C HIS A 465 -3.18 -7.40 15.54
N VAL A 466 -1.95 -7.57 16.01
CA VAL A 466 -1.38 -6.79 17.10
C VAL A 466 -0.20 -6.01 16.57
N ARG A 467 -0.23 -4.68 16.70
CA ARG A 467 0.83 -3.79 16.20
C ARG A 467 1.45 -2.99 17.34
N PRO A 468 2.53 -3.50 17.96
CA PRO A 468 3.29 -2.75 18.94
C PRO A 468 3.98 -1.54 18.31
N ALA A 469 4.08 -0.44 19.05
CA ALA A 469 4.69 0.80 18.59
C ALA A 469 6.18 0.83 18.93
N LEU A 470 7.03 0.85 17.89
CA LEU A 470 8.49 0.88 18.00
C LEU A 470 9.07 2.00 17.12
N ASP A 471 10.23 2.50 17.50
CA ASP A 471 11.09 3.32 16.66
C ASP A 471 12.29 2.48 16.22
N LEU A 472 12.18 1.86 15.05
CA LEU A 472 13.24 0.99 14.53
C LEU A 472 14.53 1.75 14.15
N THR A 473 14.55 3.08 14.27
CA THR A 473 15.80 3.83 14.19
C THR A 473 16.62 3.77 15.49
N GLU A 474 16.03 3.32 16.59
CA GLU A 474 16.70 3.09 17.87
C GLU A 474 17.12 1.59 17.98
N PRO A 475 18.40 1.28 18.25
CA PRO A 475 18.89 -0.11 18.37
C PRO A 475 18.20 -0.94 19.46
N GLU A 476 17.76 -0.30 20.54
CA GLU A 476 17.08 -0.95 21.66
C GLU A 476 15.71 -1.50 21.24
N ASP A 477 14.94 -0.72 20.46
CA ASP A 477 13.63 -1.12 19.94
C ASP A 477 13.77 -2.26 18.91
N GLU A 478 14.87 -2.30 18.16
CA GLU A 478 15.20 -3.41 17.26
C GLU A 478 15.49 -4.71 18.02
N THR A 479 16.15 -4.63 19.17
CA THR A 479 16.37 -5.78 20.06
C THR A 479 15.05 -6.25 20.67
N LEU A 480 14.19 -5.31 21.07
CA LEU A 480 12.88 -5.60 21.63
C LEU A 480 11.96 -6.31 20.63
N LEU A 481 12.05 -5.95 19.34
CA LEU A 481 11.33 -6.64 18.26
C LEU A 481 11.64 -8.14 18.24
N ARG A 482 12.93 -8.52 18.36
CA ARG A 482 13.36 -9.92 18.40
C ARG A 482 12.78 -10.64 19.63
N GLN A 483 12.94 -10.04 20.81
CA GLN A 483 12.45 -10.62 22.07
C GLN A 483 10.94 -10.85 22.06
N ILE A 484 10.17 -9.89 21.54
CA ILE A 484 8.72 -10.02 21.43
C ILE A 484 8.35 -11.10 20.41
N SER A 485 9.05 -11.18 19.26
CA SER A 485 8.83 -12.25 18.27
C SER A 485 8.98 -13.63 18.88
N ASP A 486 10.06 -13.88 19.64
CA ASP A 486 10.31 -15.17 20.31
C ASP A 486 9.21 -15.47 21.36
N LYS A 487 8.85 -14.49 22.20
CA LYS A 487 7.78 -14.64 23.20
C LYS A 487 6.42 -14.95 22.55
N VAL A 488 6.10 -14.30 21.43
CA VAL A 488 4.85 -14.51 20.69
C VAL A 488 4.83 -15.87 19.99
N ALA A 489 5.96 -16.34 19.48
CA ALA A 489 6.08 -17.70 18.93
C ALA A 489 5.72 -18.76 19.98
N ALA A 490 6.38 -18.69 21.14
CA ALA A 490 6.15 -19.61 22.24
C ALA A 490 4.71 -19.51 22.80
N LEU A 491 4.16 -18.29 22.90
CA LEU A 491 2.78 -18.09 23.34
C LEU A 491 1.78 -18.72 22.37
N THR A 492 1.99 -18.54 21.07
CA THR A 492 1.11 -19.12 20.04
C THR A 492 1.12 -20.64 20.09
N GLU A 493 2.30 -21.25 20.26
CA GLU A 493 2.45 -22.69 20.45
C GLU A 493 1.76 -23.19 21.73
N LYS A 494 1.92 -22.49 22.85
CA LYS A 494 1.24 -22.81 24.13
C LYS A 494 -0.27 -22.94 23.97
N TYR A 495 -0.87 -22.12 23.13
CA TYR A 495 -2.31 -22.13 22.87
C TYR A 495 -2.74 -23.07 21.72
N GLY A 496 -1.81 -23.80 21.12
CA GLY A 496 -2.05 -24.74 20.01
C GLY A 496 -2.39 -24.01 18.71
N GLY A 497 -1.78 -22.85 18.48
CA GLY A 497 -2.02 -21.99 17.33
C GLY A 497 -0.92 -22.02 16.26
N LEU A 498 -1.06 -21.12 15.29
CA LEU A 498 -0.14 -20.87 14.18
C LEU A 498 0.30 -19.41 14.21
N MET A 499 1.58 -19.16 13.95
CA MET A 499 2.15 -17.81 13.95
C MET A 499 1.87 -17.02 12.65
N TRP A 500 1.32 -17.67 11.63
CA TRP A 500 1.09 -17.15 10.27
C TRP A 500 -0.26 -17.62 9.70
N GLY A 501 -1.35 -17.01 10.16
CA GLY A 501 -2.72 -17.37 9.76
C GLY A 501 -3.07 -17.01 8.30
N GLU A 502 -2.63 -15.85 7.81
CA GLU A 502 -3.01 -15.33 6.48
C GLU A 502 -1.98 -14.44 5.76
N HIS A 503 -1.00 -13.90 6.48
CA HIS A 503 0.00 -12.99 5.91
C HIS A 503 1.21 -13.72 5.32
N GLY A 504 1.40 -15.03 5.58
CA GLY A 504 2.59 -15.79 5.20
C GLY A 504 3.76 -15.63 6.18
N LYS A 505 4.81 -16.42 6.02
CA LYS A 505 5.99 -16.50 6.90
C LYS A 505 7.05 -15.45 6.60
N GLY A 506 7.53 -15.34 5.36
CA GLY A 506 8.67 -14.50 5.00
C GLY A 506 9.88 -14.69 5.95
N TYR A 507 10.38 -13.61 6.53
CA TYR A 507 11.51 -13.59 7.48
C TYR A 507 11.22 -14.29 8.82
N ARG A 508 9.97 -14.64 9.10
CA ARG A 508 9.59 -15.49 10.26
C ARG A 508 9.76 -16.98 9.97
N SER A 509 10.34 -17.34 8.82
CA SER A 509 10.59 -18.75 8.46
C SER A 509 11.54 -19.46 9.42
N GLU A 510 12.38 -18.75 10.18
CA GLU A 510 13.24 -19.34 11.22
C GLU A 510 12.46 -20.12 12.29
N TYR A 511 11.18 -19.82 12.52
CA TYR A 511 10.33 -20.54 13.48
C TYR A 511 9.71 -21.81 12.88
N ALA A 512 9.85 -22.04 11.58
CA ALA A 512 9.27 -23.21 10.91
C ALA A 512 9.82 -24.56 11.44
N PRO A 513 11.14 -24.76 11.66
CA PRO A 513 11.65 -26.02 12.19
C PRO A 513 11.05 -26.39 13.54
N ALA A 514 10.96 -25.42 14.46
CA ALA A 514 10.34 -25.62 15.77
C ALA A 514 8.84 -25.93 15.62
N PHE A 515 8.14 -25.16 14.77
CA PHE A 515 6.72 -25.39 14.54
C PHE A 515 6.47 -26.78 13.95
N PHE A 516 7.10 -27.21 12.86
CA PHE A 516 6.80 -28.49 12.20
C PHE A 516 7.40 -29.70 12.92
N GLY A 517 8.49 -29.51 13.69
CA GLY A 517 9.32 -30.60 14.17
C GLY A 517 10.22 -31.17 13.08
N GLU A 518 11.24 -31.94 13.49
CA GLU A 518 12.30 -32.42 12.60
C GLU A 518 11.77 -33.23 11.39
N GLN A 519 10.83 -34.14 11.63
CA GLN A 519 10.30 -35.04 10.60
C GLN A 519 9.54 -34.27 9.51
N LEU A 520 8.48 -33.55 9.87
CA LEU A 520 7.67 -32.82 8.88
C LEU A 520 8.45 -31.66 8.26
N PHE A 521 9.34 -31.01 9.00
CA PHE A 521 10.21 -30.00 8.40
C PHE A 521 11.12 -30.61 7.34
N THR A 522 11.67 -31.80 7.58
CA THR A 522 12.47 -32.53 6.58
C THR A 522 11.66 -32.84 5.31
N GLU A 523 10.39 -33.20 5.45
CA GLU A 523 9.50 -33.41 4.30
C GLU A 523 9.27 -32.13 3.48
N LEU A 524 9.10 -30.97 4.13
CA LEU A 524 9.06 -29.68 3.41
C LEU A 524 10.34 -29.46 2.59
N ARG A 525 11.50 -29.75 3.17
CA ARG A 525 12.81 -29.62 2.50
C ARG A 525 12.93 -30.57 1.30
N LYS A 526 12.38 -31.79 1.40
CA LYS A 526 12.34 -32.75 0.27
C LYS A 526 11.48 -32.22 -0.88
N ILE A 527 10.29 -31.69 -0.59
CA ILE A 527 9.42 -31.05 -1.60
C ILE A 527 10.16 -29.91 -2.30
N LYS A 528 10.82 -29.03 -1.54
CA LYS A 528 11.65 -27.95 -2.09
C LYS A 528 12.78 -28.49 -2.99
N THR A 529 13.47 -29.54 -2.55
CA THR A 529 14.57 -30.17 -3.29
C THR A 529 14.13 -30.75 -4.64
N ALA A 530 12.89 -31.26 -4.73
CA ALA A 530 12.37 -31.88 -5.95
C ALA A 530 12.34 -30.92 -7.15
N VAL A 531 12.11 -29.62 -6.89
CA VAL A 531 11.95 -28.57 -7.91
C VAL A 531 13.07 -27.52 -7.91
N ASP A 532 13.74 -27.30 -6.77
CA ASP A 532 14.78 -26.28 -6.63
C ASP A 532 15.93 -26.75 -5.70
N PRO A 533 16.78 -27.68 -6.17
CA PRO A 533 17.87 -28.24 -5.38
C PRO A 533 19.00 -27.24 -5.10
N HIS A 534 19.08 -26.13 -5.85
CA HIS A 534 20.11 -25.09 -5.71
C HIS A 534 19.63 -23.87 -4.92
N ASN A 535 18.40 -23.91 -4.38
CA ASN A 535 17.81 -22.84 -3.59
C ASN A 535 17.74 -21.50 -4.36
N GLN A 536 17.46 -21.54 -5.65
CA GLN A 536 17.34 -20.36 -6.51
C GLN A 536 16.04 -19.59 -6.26
N LEU A 537 14.94 -20.26 -5.90
CA LEU A 537 13.61 -19.67 -5.77
C LEU A 537 13.29 -19.25 -4.33
N ASN A 538 13.18 -17.94 -4.13
CA ASN A 538 12.91 -17.26 -2.85
C ASN A 538 13.66 -17.88 -1.65
N PRO A 539 15.00 -17.90 -1.69
CA PRO A 539 15.83 -18.66 -0.76
C PRO A 539 15.57 -18.31 0.70
N GLY A 540 15.52 -19.37 1.52
CA GLY A 540 15.40 -19.29 2.98
C GLY A 540 13.98 -19.05 3.50
N LYS A 541 13.00 -18.81 2.62
CA LYS A 541 11.58 -18.69 3.01
C LYS A 541 10.92 -20.07 2.99
N ILE A 542 9.99 -20.32 3.90
CA ILE A 542 9.32 -21.61 4.16
C ILE A 542 10.29 -22.70 4.64
N CYS A 543 11.23 -23.11 3.78
CA CYS A 543 12.26 -24.11 4.07
C CYS A 543 13.46 -23.96 3.10
N THR A 544 14.53 -24.72 3.33
CA THR A 544 15.69 -24.83 2.42
C THR A 544 15.74 -26.23 1.81
N PRO A 545 16.38 -26.46 0.63
CA PRO A 545 16.57 -27.83 0.13
C PRO A 545 17.43 -28.67 1.09
N LEU A 546 17.41 -29.99 0.92
CA LEU A 546 18.09 -30.93 1.81
C LEU A 546 19.62 -30.82 1.78
N GLN A 547 20.15 -30.61 0.57
CA GLN A 547 21.58 -30.53 0.32
C GLN A 547 22.03 -29.06 0.28
N GLY A 548 23.32 -28.85 0.59
CA GLY A 548 23.92 -27.52 0.62
C GLY A 548 23.88 -26.86 2.00
N ASP A 549 24.73 -25.84 2.17
CA ASP A 549 24.77 -25.00 3.36
C ASP A 549 23.88 -23.77 3.14
N HIS A 550 22.59 -23.93 3.43
CA HIS A 550 21.57 -22.91 3.23
C HIS A 550 20.88 -22.57 4.55
N ASN A 551 20.75 -21.27 4.83
CA ASN A 551 20.09 -20.76 6.02
C ASN A 551 18.67 -20.27 5.73
N LEU A 552 17.80 -20.41 6.72
CA LEU A 552 16.50 -19.73 6.72
C LEU A 552 16.72 -18.23 6.93
N VAL A 553 15.81 -17.43 6.39
CA VAL A 553 15.75 -16.01 6.74
C VAL A 553 15.30 -15.87 8.20
N SER A 554 15.78 -14.82 8.86
CA SER A 554 15.55 -14.57 10.30
C SER A 554 14.99 -13.17 10.53
N VAL A 555 14.20 -13.01 11.59
CA VAL A 555 13.71 -11.71 12.08
C VAL A 555 14.83 -10.76 12.46
N ASP A 556 16.07 -11.25 12.62
CA ASP A 556 17.26 -10.42 12.84
C ASP A 556 17.79 -9.74 11.57
N ALA A 557 17.27 -10.08 10.39
CA ALA A 557 17.67 -9.43 9.15
C ALA A 557 17.52 -7.90 9.17
N THR A 558 18.28 -7.23 8.32
CA THR A 558 18.38 -5.77 8.27
C THR A 558 17.01 -5.11 8.07
N LYS A 559 16.64 -4.25 9.02
CA LYS A 559 15.41 -3.44 8.95
C LYS A 559 15.66 -2.15 8.19
N ARG A 560 14.61 -1.57 7.62
CA ARG A 560 14.63 -0.21 7.05
C ARG A 560 15.18 0.82 8.05
N GLY A 561 14.82 0.66 9.32
CA GLY A 561 15.28 1.53 10.43
C GLY A 561 16.81 1.59 10.58
N TYR A 562 17.54 0.52 10.23
CA TYR A 562 19.01 0.49 10.22
C TYR A 562 19.61 1.51 9.23
N PHE A 563 18.98 1.68 8.07
CA PHE A 563 19.42 2.68 7.09
C PHE A 563 18.96 4.08 7.49
N ASP A 564 17.72 4.21 7.98
CA ASP A 564 17.19 5.51 8.40
C ASP A 564 17.95 6.12 9.58
N ARG A 565 18.46 5.33 10.52
CA ARG A 565 19.23 5.85 11.68
C ARG A 565 20.55 6.51 11.30
N GLN A 566 21.09 6.22 10.11
CA GLN A 566 22.28 6.88 9.58
C GLN A 566 21.99 8.33 9.16
N ILE A 567 20.72 8.70 9.01
CA ILE A 567 20.30 10.08 8.77
C ILE A 567 20.22 10.82 10.12
N PRO A 568 20.92 11.96 10.28
CA PRO A 568 20.86 12.75 11.51
C PRO A 568 19.43 13.07 11.93
N VAL A 569 19.16 13.04 13.24
CA VAL A 569 17.83 13.26 13.81
C VAL A 569 17.23 14.59 13.36
N THR A 570 18.03 15.66 13.33
CA THR A 570 17.62 17.00 12.85
C THR A 570 17.15 16.96 11.40
N THR A 571 17.85 16.21 10.53
CA THR A 571 17.47 15.99 9.14
C THR A 571 16.17 15.18 9.04
N ARG A 572 16.04 14.10 9.82
CA ARG A 572 14.82 13.29 9.84
C ARG A 572 13.60 14.11 10.27
N ASP A 573 13.74 14.91 11.31
CA ASP A 573 12.67 15.77 11.82
C ASP A 573 12.32 16.89 10.81
N SER A 574 13.31 17.44 10.08
CA SER A 574 13.08 18.42 9.01
C SER A 574 12.39 17.83 7.78
N TYR A 575 12.57 16.54 7.49
CA TYR A 575 12.02 15.83 6.32
C TYR A 575 10.95 14.79 6.68
N ARG A 576 10.20 14.99 7.77
CA ARG A 576 9.13 14.07 8.22
C ARG A 576 8.17 13.66 7.10
N ASN A 577 7.83 14.60 6.21
CA ASN A 577 6.97 14.36 5.05
C ASN A 577 7.46 13.28 4.06
N ALA A 578 8.75 12.92 4.09
CA ALA A 578 9.32 11.78 3.38
C ALA A 578 9.59 10.59 4.32
N MET A 579 10.07 10.86 5.54
CA MET A 579 10.48 9.85 6.52
C MET A 579 9.30 9.03 7.08
N ASP A 580 8.12 9.65 7.23
CA ASP A 580 6.94 9.04 7.82
C ASP A 580 6.24 8.02 6.88
N CYS A 581 6.70 7.91 5.63
CA CYS A 581 6.21 6.86 4.73
C CYS A 581 6.50 5.48 5.34
N ASN A 582 5.44 4.79 5.78
CA ASN A 582 5.56 3.48 6.42
C ASN A 582 5.65 2.31 5.43
N GLY A 583 5.38 2.55 4.14
CA GLY A 583 5.46 1.52 3.10
C GLY A 583 4.13 0.83 2.74
N ASN A 584 2.99 1.26 3.28
CA ASN A 584 1.67 0.63 3.06
C ASN A 584 1.24 0.43 1.59
N GLY A 585 1.83 1.19 0.67
CA GLY A 585 1.64 1.01 -0.77
C GLY A 585 0.28 1.44 -1.31
N LEU A 586 -0.56 2.16 -0.54
CA LEU A 586 -1.87 2.65 -1.02
C LEU A 586 -1.76 3.44 -2.33
N CYS A 587 -0.63 4.09 -2.56
CA CYS A 587 -0.34 4.80 -3.79
C CYS A 587 -0.12 3.91 -5.03
N PHE A 588 -0.17 2.58 -4.87
CA PHE A 588 -0.14 1.60 -5.95
C PHE A 588 -1.53 1.22 -6.48
N ASN A 589 -2.58 1.94 -6.05
CA ASN A 589 -3.96 1.72 -6.49
C ASN A 589 -4.07 1.71 -8.02
N TYR A 590 -4.70 0.65 -8.56
CA TYR A 590 -4.92 0.43 -9.99
C TYR A 590 -5.96 1.37 -10.59
N ASP A 591 -6.98 1.74 -9.82
CA ASP A 591 -8.14 2.48 -10.31
C ASP A 591 -7.68 3.81 -10.91
N ALA A 592 -7.94 4.03 -12.20
CA ALA A 592 -7.55 5.24 -12.90
C ALA A 592 -8.18 6.51 -12.28
N ALA A 593 -9.39 6.41 -11.71
CA ALA A 593 -10.14 7.53 -11.16
C ALA A 593 -9.61 8.02 -9.81
N ALA A 594 -8.86 7.20 -9.05
CA ALA A 594 -8.25 7.66 -7.81
C ALA A 594 -7.26 8.84 -8.07
N VAL A 595 -7.23 9.87 -7.22
CA VAL A 595 -6.48 11.10 -7.55
C VAL A 595 -4.96 10.93 -7.45
N MET A 596 -4.49 9.97 -6.63
CA MET A 596 -3.07 9.67 -6.41
C MET A 596 -2.66 8.37 -7.14
N CYS A 597 -1.60 8.28 -7.95
CA CYS A 597 -0.64 9.26 -8.50
C CYS A 597 -0.53 9.01 -10.03
N PRO A 598 -0.92 9.95 -10.91
CA PRO A 598 -1.09 9.67 -12.35
C PRO A 598 0.16 9.11 -13.05
N SER A 599 1.36 9.61 -12.70
CA SER A 599 2.61 9.15 -13.31
C SER A 599 2.88 7.67 -13.08
N TYR A 600 2.51 7.13 -11.91
CA TYR A 600 2.63 5.70 -11.63
C TYR A 600 1.59 4.92 -12.44
N LYS A 601 0.33 5.37 -12.43
CA LYS A 601 -0.78 4.68 -13.12
C LYS A 601 -0.56 4.50 -14.62
N VAL A 602 0.02 5.51 -15.26
CA VAL A 602 0.31 5.47 -16.70
C VAL A 602 1.48 4.54 -17.03
N THR A 603 2.46 4.40 -16.12
CA THR A 603 3.74 3.72 -16.43
C THR A 603 3.87 2.33 -15.81
N GLY A 604 3.10 2.04 -14.77
CA GLY A 604 3.30 0.90 -13.86
C GLY A 604 4.60 0.98 -13.04
N ASP A 605 5.40 2.04 -13.19
CA ASP A 605 6.71 2.16 -12.57
C ASP A 605 6.60 2.76 -11.16
N ARG A 606 6.85 1.91 -10.16
CA ARG A 606 6.73 2.24 -8.74
C ARG A 606 7.65 3.37 -8.30
N ARG A 607 8.75 3.67 -9.03
CA ARG A 607 9.59 4.86 -8.78
C ARG A 607 8.78 6.14 -8.84
N TYR A 608 7.74 6.20 -9.68
CA TYR A 608 6.90 7.38 -9.87
C TYR A 608 5.68 7.43 -8.94
N SER A 609 5.66 6.63 -7.89
CA SER A 609 4.67 6.69 -6.81
C SER A 609 5.17 7.53 -5.63
N PRO A 610 4.29 8.04 -4.75
CA PRO A 610 4.64 8.60 -3.45
C PRO A 610 5.56 7.72 -2.59
N LYS A 611 5.28 6.41 -2.48
CA LYS A 611 6.17 5.47 -1.78
C LYS A 611 7.55 5.46 -2.41
N GLY A 612 7.62 5.33 -3.75
CA GLY A 612 8.88 5.32 -4.49
C GLY A 612 9.70 6.59 -4.28
N ARG A 613 9.07 7.77 -4.43
CA ARG A 613 9.73 9.06 -4.22
C ARG A 613 10.22 9.26 -2.79
N SER A 614 9.46 8.77 -1.80
CA SER A 614 9.87 8.82 -0.40
C SER A 614 11.10 7.94 -0.16
N SER A 615 11.12 6.71 -0.69
CA SER A 615 12.29 5.82 -0.60
C SER A 615 13.53 6.41 -1.26
N LEU A 616 13.40 6.98 -2.46
CA LEU A 616 14.51 7.68 -3.14
C LEU A 616 15.01 8.88 -2.34
N MET A 617 14.09 9.66 -1.76
CA MET A 617 14.44 10.82 -0.94
C MET A 617 15.17 10.42 0.34
N ARG A 618 14.71 9.38 1.04
CA ARG A 618 15.37 8.83 2.25
C ARG A 618 16.81 8.42 1.94
N GLU A 619 17.00 7.66 0.86
CA GLU A 619 18.33 7.23 0.47
C GLU A 619 19.22 8.40 0.05
N TRP A 620 18.67 9.38 -0.66
CA TRP A 620 19.40 10.59 -1.01
C TRP A 620 19.84 11.37 0.23
N LEU A 621 18.98 11.48 1.26
CA LEU A 621 19.33 12.09 2.54
C LEU A 621 20.42 11.29 3.26
N ARG A 622 20.33 9.95 3.27
CA ARG A 622 21.32 9.06 3.90
C ARG A 622 22.70 9.21 3.25
N LEU A 623 22.76 9.06 1.93
CA LEU A 623 24.02 9.14 1.18
C LEU A 623 24.66 10.53 1.30
N ASN A 624 23.87 11.61 1.27
CA ASN A 624 24.38 12.95 1.51
C ASN A 624 24.90 13.13 2.94
N SER A 625 24.17 12.63 3.94
CA SER A 625 24.58 12.72 5.34
C SER A 625 25.89 11.98 5.58
N ASN A 626 26.04 10.79 4.99
CA ASN A 626 27.28 10.00 5.03
C ASN A 626 28.45 10.71 4.34
N ALA A 627 28.17 11.50 3.28
CA ALA A 627 29.16 12.38 2.64
C ALA A 627 29.41 13.70 3.41
N GLY A 628 28.79 13.90 4.58
CA GLY A 628 28.94 15.09 5.41
C GLY A 628 28.19 16.33 4.89
N TYR A 629 27.19 16.16 4.03
CA TYR A 629 26.32 17.24 3.53
C TYR A 629 25.05 17.36 4.38
N ASP A 630 24.73 18.58 4.82
CA ASP A 630 23.54 18.88 5.62
C ASP A 630 22.43 19.47 4.73
N ALA A 631 21.43 18.66 4.41
CA ALA A 631 20.27 19.06 3.60
C ALA A 631 19.26 19.92 4.38
N THR A 632 19.45 20.17 5.68
CA THR A 632 18.60 21.09 6.43
C THR A 632 18.95 22.57 6.19
N GLN A 633 20.16 22.83 5.71
CA GLN A 633 20.65 24.18 5.42
C GLN A 633 20.30 24.63 4.01
N THR A 634 20.25 25.94 3.79
CA THR A 634 20.07 26.51 2.45
C THR A 634 21.22 26.11 1.53
N ALA A 635 20.89 25.66 0.32
CA ALA A 635 21.89 25.21 -0.64
C ALA A 635 22.79 26.36 -1.11
N THR A 636 24.11 26.15 -1.12
CA THR A 636 25.07 27.10 -1.70
C THR A 636 25.38 26.72 -3.16
N PRO A 637 24.96 27.52 -4.16
CA PRO A 637 25.14 27.17 -5.56
C PRO A 637 26.60 27.26 -6.01
N LEU A 638 27.03 26.28 -6.80
CA LEU A 638 28.28 26.34 -7.55
C LEU A 638 28.22 27.47 -8.61
N PRO A 639 29.39 28.03 -9.02
CA PRO A 639 29.45 28.94 -10.15
C PRO A 639 28.80 28.33 -11.41
N TRP A 640 28.16 29.17 -12.22
CA TRP A 640 27.36 28.75 -13.37
C TRP A 640 28.12 27.83 -14.34
N PHE A 641 29.41 28.10 -14.58
CA PHE A 641 30.26 27.31 -15.48
C PHE A 641 30.47 25.88 -14.96
N LYS A 642 30.71 25.72 -13.64
CA LYS A 642 30.84 24.38 -13.02
C LYS A 642 29.53 23.61 -13.09
N ARG A 643 28.40 24.28 -12.85
CA ARG A 643 27.07 23.65 -12.96
C ARG A 643 26.77 23.16 -14.37
N TRP A 644 27.17 23.93 -15.38
CA TRP A 644 27.03 23.55 -16.78
C TRP A 644 27.92 22.35 -17.11
N LEU A 645 29.19 22.35 -16.68
CA LEU A 645 30.08 21.20 -16.84
C LEU A 645 29.54 19.92 -16.18
N ASN A 646 29.00 20.03 -14.96
CA ASN A 646 28.45 18.88 -14.23
C ASN A 646 27.28 18.20 -14.97
N ASN A 647 26.56 18.90 -15.85
CA ASN A 647 25.48 18.28 -16.61
C ASN A 647 25.97 17.16 -17.55
N PHE A 648 27.25 17.17 -17.95
CA PHE A 648 27.83 16.15 -18.85
C PHE A 648 28.34 14.90 -18.10
N THR A 649 28.35 14.92 -16.76
CA THR A 649 28.89 13.83 -15.92
C THR A 649 27.92 13.44 -14.80
N ARG A 650 26.62 13.60 -15.08
CA ARG A 650 25.54 13.37 -14.11
C ARG A 650 24.98 11.96 -14.10
N ASP A 651 25.25 11.17 -15.14
CA ASP A 651 24.54 9.90 -15.38
C ASP A 651 24.89 8.83 -14.33
N ASP A 652 26.04 8.96 -13.66
CA ASP A 652 26.51 8.13 -12.55
C ASP A 652 26.28 8.79 -11.16
N ASP A 653 25.51 9.87 -11.07
CA ASP A 653 25.07 10.48 -9.82
C ASP A 653 23.65 9.99 -9.48
N PHE A 654 23.46 9.35 -8.32
CA PHE A 654 22.15 8.95 -7.82
C PHE A 654 21.17 10.13 -7.76
N SER A 655 21.65 11.36 -7.55
CA SER A 655 20.81 12.56 -7.63
C SER A 655 20.08 12.70 -8.98
N ALA A 656 20.66 12.21 -10.08
CA ALA A 656 20.00 12.19 -11.39
C ALA A 656 18.83 11.19 -11.43
N GLU A 657 18.97 10.02 -10.81
CA GLU A 657 17.89 9.04 -10.69
C GLU A 657 16.73 9.56 -9.81
N VAL A 658 17.04 10.23 -8.69
CA VAL A 658 16.04 10.92 -7.87
C VAL A 658 15.33 12.00 -8.68
N LYS A 659 16.09 12.81 -9.43
CA LYS A 659 15.56 13.86 -10.31
C LYS A 659 14.60 13.31 -11.35
N GLN A 660 14.90 12.18 -11.98
CA GLN A 660 14.03 11.52 -12.95
C GLN A 660 12.65 11.22 -12.36
N SER A 661 12.59 10.72 -11.11
CA SER A 661 11.31 10.43 -10.45
C SER A 661 10.55 11.70 -10.01
N ILE A 662 11.28 12.68 -9.46
CA ILE A 662 10.72 13.93 -8.96
C ILE A 662 10.15 14.80 -10.09
N ASP A 663 10.75 14.77 -11.27
CA ASP A 663 10.27 15.51 -12.44
C ASP A 663 8.88 15.05 -12.91
N LYS A 664 8.53 13.77 -12.71
CA LYS A 664 7.21 13.22 -13.04
C LYS A 664 6.12 13.56 -12.02
N CYS A 665 6.46 14.19 -10.90
CA CYS A 665 5.46 14.63 -9.91
C CYS A 665 4.78 15.93 -10.37
N LEU A 666 3.44 15.92 -10.49
CA LEU A 666 2.63 17.10 -10.85
C LEU A 666 2.45 18.12 -9.71
N ALA A 667 2.95 17.81 -8.51
CA ALA A 667 2.84 18.66 -7.33
C ALA A 667 1.40 19.04 -6.89
N CYS A 668 0.43 18.16 -7.14
CA CYS A 668 -1.00 18.35 -6.85
C CYS A 668 -1.41 18.22 -5.37
N LYS A 669 -0.50 17.76 -4.49
CA LYS A 669 -0.76 17.48 -3.05
C LYS A 669 -1.84 16.42 -2.75
N ALA A 670 -2.27 15.63 -3.73
CA ALA A 670 -3.16 14.50 -3.48
C ALA A 670 -2.58 13.50 -2.47
N CYS A 671 -1.26 13.28 -2.50
CA CYS A 671 -0.58 12.38 -1.56
C CYS A 671 -0.60 12.89 -0.11
N THR A 672 -0.59 14.21 0.10
CA THR A 672 -0.64 14.81 1.44
C THR A 672 -1.97 14.51 2.13
N ASN A 673 -3.08 14.49 1.36
CA ASN A 673 -4.43 14.33 1.92
C ASN A 673 -4.97 12.88 1.84
N GLN A 674 -4.61 12.12 0.79
CA GLN A 674 -5.14 10.77 0.58
C GLN A 674 -4.26 9.66 1.15
N CYS A 675 -2.98 9.95 1.45
CA CYS A 675 -2.13 8.99 2.13
C CYS A 675 -2.50 8.95 3.62
N PRO A 676 -2.69 7.78 4.24
CA PRO A 676 -3.04 7.68 5.66
C PRO A 676 -1.94 8.22 6.59
N VAL A 677 -0.70 8.34 6.11
CA VAL A 677 0.44 8.91 6.84
C VAL A 677 0.90 10.26 6.26
N SER A 678 0.06 10.89 5.41
CA SER A 678 0.23 12.26 4.90
C SER A 678 1.59 12.59 4.27
N VAL A 679 2.13 11.68 3.44
CA VAL A 679 3.35 11.93 2.65
C VAL A 679 3.18 13.18 1.77
N ASP A 680 4.09 14.16 1.90
CA ASP A 680 4.09 15.39 1.09
C ASP A 680 5.25 15.41 0.09
N VAL A 681 5.02 14.73 -1.05
CA VAL A 681 5.96 14.74 -2.18
C VAL A 681 6.24 16.15 -2.70
N PRO A 682 5.23 17.02 -2.93
CA PRO A 682 5.46 18.38 -3.41
C PRO A 682 6.49 19.19 -2.60
N THR A 683 6.41 19.15 -1.26
CA THR A 683 7.32 19.91 -0.39
C THR A 683 8.75 19.36 -0.45
N PHE A 684 8.96 18.05 -0.30
CA PHE A 684 10.33 17.51 -0.38
C PHE A 684 10.90 17.57 -1.81
N LYS A 685 10.04 17.54 -2.85
CA LYS A 685 10.44 17.84 -4.24
C LYS A 685 11.03 19.24 -4.36
N ALA A 686 10.36 20.25 -3.81
CA ALA A 686 10.79 21.64 -3.90
C ALA A 686 12.18 21.82 -3.27
N ARG A 687 12.38 21.24 -2.08
CA ARG A 687 13.67 21.22 -1.37
C ARG A 687 14.74 20.48 -2.19
N PHE A 688 14.45 19.26 -2.65
CA PHE A 688 15.37 18.51 -3.49
C PHE A 688 15.81 19.31 -4.72
N LEU A 689 14.89 19.99 -5.42
CA LEU A 689 15.24 20.79 -6.60
C LEU A 689 16.13 22.01 -6.26
N GLU A 690 15.93 22.64 -5.10
CA GLU A 690 16.82 23.72 -4.63
C GLU A 690 18.25 23.20 -4.46
N HIS A 691 18.44 22.07 -3.78
CA HIS A 691 19.75 21.45 -3.61
C HIS A 691 20.32 20.94 -4.95
N TYR A 692 19.53 20.25 -5.75
CA TYR A 692 19.97 19.68 -7.04
C TYR A 692 20.53 20.76 -7.98
N TYR A 693 19.83 21.89 -8.13
CA TYR A 693 20.27 22.99 -8.98
C TYR A 693 21.32 23.91 -8.34
N SER A 694 21.72 23.64 -7.10
CA SER A 694 22.96 24.20 -6.55
C SER A 694 24.19 23.58 -7.23
N ARG A 695 24.09 22.30 -7.64
CA ARG A 695 25.16 21.54 -8.32
C ARG A 695 25.05 21.53 -9.84
N TYR A 696 23.83 21.47 -10.37
CA TYR A 696 23.54 21.30 -11.80
C TYR A 696 22.91 22.55 -12.42
N SER A 697 23.01 22.66 -13.75
CA SER A 697 22.41 23.80 -14.45
C SER A 697 20.90 23.63 -14.61
N ARG A 698 20.17 24.70 -14.25
CA ARG A 698 18.72 24.76 -14.31
C ARG A 698 18.22 25.05 -15.74
N PRO A 699 17.18 24.33 -16.24
CA PRO A 699 16.57 24.60 -17.54
C PRO A 699 15.95 26.00 -17.65
N LEU A 700 15.98 26.58 -18.85
CA LEU A 700 15.38 27.90 -19.12
C LEU A 700 13.88 27.95 -18.83
N LYS A 701 13.14 26.88 -19.15
CA LYS A 701 11.69 26.78 -18.86
C LYS A 701 11.34 26.99 -17.39
N ASP A 702 12.21 26.58 -16.46
CA ASP A 702 11.94 26.75 -15.03
C ASP A 702 11.96 28.23 -14.64
N ASN A 703 12.79 29.05 -15.28
CA ASN A 703 12.82 30.51 -15.06
C ASN A 703 11.55 31.18 -15.62
N LEU A 704 11.00 30.70 -16.74
CA LEU A 704 9.72 31.18 -17.28
C LEU A 704 8.55 30.80 -16.36
N VAL A 705 8.52 29.55 -15.90
CA VAL A 705 7.49 29.08 -14.96
C VAL A 705 7.55 29.87 -13.65
N LYS A 706 8.74 30.12 -13.09
CA LYS A 706 8.93 30.90 -11.86
C LYS A 706 8.22 32.26 -11.92
N THR A 707 8.26 32.92 -13.07
CA THR A 707 7.72 34.28 -13.24
C THR A 707 6.28 34.29 -13.75
N VAL A 708 5.64 33.14 -13.95
CA VAL A 708 4.30 33.03 -14.55
C VAL A 708 3.27 33.89 -13.83
N GLU A 709 3.30 33.96 -12.50
CA GLU A 709 2.34 34.76 -11.73
C GLU A 709 2.46 36.26 -12.01
N THR A 710 3.66 36.72 -12.37
CA THR A 710 3.92 38.11 -12.75
C THR A 710 3.63 38.37 -14.22
N THR A 711 4.02 37.46 -15.11
CA THR A 711 3.87 37.64 -16.57
C THR A 711 2.44 37.40 -17.02
N ALA A 712 1.75 36.40 -16.48
CA ALA A 712 0.35 36.08 -16.79
C ALA A 712 -0.60 37.23 -16.41
N LYS A 713 -0.34 37.93 -15.29
CA LYS A 713 -1.09 39.12 -14.88
C LYS A 713 -1.11 40.20 -15.96
N TRP A 714 0.01 40.39 -16.67
CA TRP A 714 0.08 41.36 -17.77
C TRP A 714 -0.53 40.80 -19.05
N GLY A 715 -0.27 39.53 -19.38
CA GLY A 715 -0.87 38.86 -20.54
C GLY A 715 -2.40 38.84 -20.52
N ALA A 716 -3.00 38.63 -19.34
CA ALA A 716 -4.45 38.58 -19.15
C ALA A 716 -5.17 39.94 -19.31
N LYS A 717 -4.45 41.06 -19.31
CA LYS A 717 -5.07 42.39 -19.55
C LYS A 717 -5.55 42.54 -20.99
N LEU A 718 -4.86 41.94 -21.95
CA LEU A 718 -5.18 41.95 -23.37
C LEU A 718 -5.25 40.50 -23.91
N PRO A 719 -6.20 39.68 -23.42
CA PRO A 719 -6.15 38.23 -23.59
C PRO A 719 -6.19 37.81 -25.06
N ARG A 720 -6.97 38.50 -25.90
CA ARG A 720 -7.04 38.21 -27.36
C ARG A 720 -5.70 38.41 -28.06
N PHE A 721 -4.99 39.49 -27.73
CA PHE A 721 -3.68 39.78 -28.33
C PHE A 721 -2.60 38.83 -27.80
N SER A 722 -2.56 38.61 -26.49
CA SER A 722 -1.64 37.67 -25.85
C SER A 722 -1.83 36.25 -26.39
N ASN A 723 -3.07 35.81 -26.57
CA ASN A 723 -3.40 34.51 -27.16
C ASN A 723 -2.95 34.41 -28.61
N LEU A 724 -3.08 35.47 -29.42
CA LEU A 724 -2.61 35.48 -30.80
C LEU A 724 -1.08 35.30 -30.86
N LEU A 725 -0.34 35.99 -29.99
CA LEU A 725 1.13 35.90 -29.94
C LEU A 725 1.61 34.53 -29.45
N VAL A 726 1.05 34.05 -28.33
CA VAL A 726 1.46 32.79 -27.70
C VAL A 726 1.05 31.58 -28.52
N ASN A 727 -0.13 31.62 -29.15
CA ASN A 727 -0.66 30.48 -29.89
C ASN A 727 -0.23 30.40 -31.36
N ASN A 728 0.53 31.37 -31.86
CA ASN A 728 1.06 31.31 -33.23
C ASN A 728 1.99 30.07 -33.40
N PRO A 729 1.87 29.30 -34.49
CA PRO A 729 2.69 28.11 -34.74
C PRO A 729 4.21 28.33 -34.64
N ILE A 730 4.70 29.50 -35.06
CA ILE A 730 6.12 29.87 -34.97
C ILE A 730 6.53 30.00 -33.50
N THR A 731 5.77 30.76 -32.71
CA THR A 731 6.02 30.91 -31.27
C THR A 731 5.98 29.56 -30.55
N LYS A 732 4.97 28.74 -30.82
CA LYS A 732 4.84 27.39 -30.24
C LYS A 732 6.05 26.51 -30.59
N SER A 733 6.47 26.51 -31.85
CA SER A 733 7.63 25.73 -32.30
C SER A 733 8.93 26.19 -31.64
N VAL A 734 9.16 27.51 -31.54
CA VAL A 734 10.35 28.06 -30.87
C VAL A 734 10.33 27.73 -29.38
N LEU A 735 9.22 27.92 -28.68
CA LEU A 735 9.11 27.59 -27.25
C LEU A 735 9.31 26.09 -26.98
N ALA A 736 8.73 25.23 -27.82
CA ALA A 736 8.86 23.79 -27.69
C ALA A 736 10.32 23.34 -27.91
N ASN A 737 10.96 23.79 -28.99
CA ASN A 737 12.26 23.28 -29.42
C ASN A 737 13.46 23.97 -28.74
N ALA A 738 13.37 25.28 -28.47
CA ALA A 738 14.48 26.04 -27.89
C ALA A 738 14.42 26.12 -26.35
N VAL A 739 13.22 26.12 -25.77
CA VAL A 739 13.03 26.31 -24.32
C VAL A 739 12.50 25.05 -23.62
N GLY A 740 11.81 24.17 -24.34
CA GLY A 740 11.13 23.00 -23.78
C GLY A 740 9.84 23.36 -23.05
N TYR A 741 9.19 24.46 -23.44
CA TYR A 741 7.90 24.92 -22.91
C TYR A 741 6.80 24.59 -23.92
N VAL A 742 5.87 23.71 -23.54
CA VAL A 742 4.83 23.17 -24.43
C VAL A 742 3.45 23.36 -23.79
N ASP A 743 2.40 23.25 -24.61
CA ASP A 743 0.99 23.26 -24.18
C ASP A 743 0.60 24.45 -23.30
N THR A 744 1.07 25.65 -23.67
CA THR A 744 0.68 26.88 -22.99
C THR A 744 -0.83 27.10 -23.07
N PRO A 745 -1.55 27.27 -21.94
CA PRO A 745 -2.97 27.55 -21.96
C PRO A 745 -3.26 28.94 -22.52
N SER A 746 -4.47 29.12 -23.04
CA SER A 746 -4.95 30.42 -23.53
C SER A 746 -5.56 31.23 -22.40
N PHE A 747 -5.29 32.54 -22.35
CA PHE A 747 -5.92 33.46 -21.41
C PHE A 747 -7.42 33.55 -21.66
N SER A 748 -8.22 33.60 -20.59
CA SER A 748 -9.68 33.72 -20.70
C SER A 748 -10.05 35.08 -21.32
N ALA A 749 -10.94 35.04 -22.31
CA ALA A 749 -11.45 36.21 -23.02
C ALA A 749 -12.97 36.12 -23.11
N PRO A 750 -13.74 36.91 -22.33
CA PRO A 750 -13.32 38.03 -21.49
C PRO A 750 -12.49 37.63 -20.25
N ASN A 751 -11.61 38.52 -19.78
CA ASN A 751 -10.81 38.28 -18.58
C ASN A 751 -11.64 38.43 -17.29
N LEU A 752 -11.09 37.98 -16.15
CA LEU A 752 -11.79 38.00 -14.87
C LEU A 752 -12.26 39.40 -14.47
N SER A 753 -11.44 40.44 -14.64
CA SER A 753 -11.84 41.80 -14.26
C SER A 753 -13.08 42.26 -15.03
N SER A 754 -13.15 42.01 -16.34
CA SER A 754 -14.32 42.33 -17.17
C SER A 754 -15.55 41.51 -16.81
N ARG A 755 -15.38 40.21 -16.51
CA ARG A 755 -16.47 39.33 -16.06
C ARG A 755 -17.02 39.79 -14.72
N TRP A 756 -16.13 40.00 -13.75
CA TRP A 756 -16.44 40.41 -12.39
C TRP A 756 -17.19 41.74 -12.34
N SER A 757 -16.71 42.74 -13.07
CA SER A 757 -17.37 44.05 -13.15
C SER A 757 -18.73 43.97 -13.85
N LYS A 758 -18.84 43.17 -14.92
CA LYS A 758 -20.10 43.00 -15.67
C LYS A 758 -21.16 42.29 -14.82
N ALA A 759 -20.76 41.36 -13.96
CA ALA A 759 -21.65 40.67 -13.03
C ALA A 759 -22.04 41.51 -11.80
N GLY A 760 -21.40 42.67 -11.59
CA GLY A 760 -21.67 43.57 -10.47
C GLY A 760 -21.18 43.06 -9.12
N TYR A 761 -20.14 42.23 -9.11
CA TYR A 761 -19.56 41.70 -7.88
C TYR A 761 -18.54 42.66 -7.25
N LEU A 762 -18.37 42.57 -5.93
CA LEU A 762 -17.47 43.45 -5.19
C LEU A 762 -16.01 43.01 -5.36
N GLN A 763 -15.12 43.98 -5.54
CA GLN A 763 -13.69 43.80 -5.45
C GLN A 763 -13.17 44.75 -4.37
N LEU A 764 -12.69 44.21 -3.25
CA LEU A 764 -12.30 44.98 -2.07
C LEU A 764 -10.89 44.64 -1.63
N THR A 765 -10.15 45.60 -1.08
CA THR A 765 -8.86 45.35 -0.43
C THR A 765 -9.05 44.79 0.98
N THR A 766 -7.98 44.25 1.57
CA THR A 766 -7.99 43.77 2.95
C THR A 766 -8.45 44.86 3.92
N GLU A 767 -7.96 46.08 3.75
CA GLU A 767 -8.30 47.23 4.59
C GLU A 767 -9.78 47.61 4.46
N GLN A 768 -10.33 47.55 3.24
CA GLN A 768 -11.75 47.84 2.99
C GLN A 768 -12.67 46.78 3.63
N ILE A 769 -12.28 45.51 3.59
CA ILE A 769 -13.03 44.43 4.25
C ILE A 769 -13.00 44.58 5.77
N LEU A 770 -11.84 44.93 6.34
CA LEU A 770 -11.69 45.14 7.78
C LEU A 770 -12.41 46.39 8.29
N ALA A 771 -12.53 47.42 7.44
CA ALA A 771 -13.29 48.63 7.74
C ALA A 771 -14.81 48.43 7.67
N ALA A 772 -15.28 47.34 7.05
CA ALA A 772 -16.71 47.00 7.03
C ALA A 772 -17.20 46.64 8.44
N ASP A 773 -18.47 46.93 8.71
CA ASP A 773 -19.10 46.55 9.98
C ASP A 773 -19.16 45.03 10.14
N ALA A 774 -19.37 44.56 11.37
CA ALA A 774 -19.34 43.13 11.70
C ALA A 774 -20.40 42.32 10.92
N GLN A 775 -21.56 42.91 10.67
CA GLN A 775 -22.66 42.23 9.97
C GLN A 775 -22.35 42.06 8.49
N GLN A 776 -21.84 43.11 7.84
CA GLN A 776 -21.37 43.06 6.45
C GLN A 776 -20.27 42.03 6.30
N ARG A 777 -19.29 42.06 7.20
CA ARG A 777 -18.15 41.16 7.19
C ARG A 777 -18.56 39.69 7.35
N SER A 778 -19.50 39.39 8.24
CA SER A 778 -20.04 38.03 8.38
C SER A 778 -20.80 37.53 7.15
N ASN A 779 -21.21 38.44 6.25
CA ASN A 779 -21.88 38.09 5.00
C ASN A 779 -20.91 37.97 3.81
N TYR A 780 -19.62 38.25 4.00
CA TYR A 780 -18.63 38.20 2.93
C TYR A 780 -18.03 36.80 2.81
N VAL A 781 -18.00 36.28 1.58
CA VAL A 781 -17.14 35.14 1.22
C VAL A 781 -16.03 35.67 0.35
N VAL A 782 -14.82 35.66 0.90
CA VAL A 782 -13.66 36.29 0.28
C VAL A 782 -12.94 35.28 -0.59
N ILE A 783 -12.93 35.54 -1.90
CA ILE A 783 -12.32 34.67 -2.91
C ILE A 783 -10.86 35.09 -3.09
N VAL A 784 -9.96 34.19 -2.72
CA VAL A 784 -8.51 34.34 -2.89
C VAL A 784 -8.13 33.91 -4.30
N GLN A 785 -7.61 34.84 -5.10
CA GLN A 785 -7.27 34.58 -6.49
C GLN A 785 -6.01 33.71 -6.64
N ASP A 786 -6.08 32.69 -7.49
CA ASP A 786 -4.92 31.97 -8.01
C ASP A 786 -4.65 32.34 -9.49
N PRO A 787 -3.40 32.29 -9.98
CA PRO A 787 -3.02 32.72 -11.32
C PRO A 787 -3.57 31.80 -12.42
N PHE A 788 -3.95 30.56 -12.12
CA PHE A 788 -4.39 29.63 -13.15
C PHE A 788 -5.86 29.86 -13.47
N THR A 789 -6.72 29.76 -12.45
CA THR A 789 -8.16 29.99 -12.65
C THR A 789 -8.45 31.46 -12.99
N SER A 790 -7.76 32.42 -12.35
CA SER A 790 -8.05 33.84 -12.58
C SER A 790 -7.65 34.32 -13.98
N PHE A 791 -6.61 33.74 -14.58
CA PHE A 791 -6.10 34.20 -15.87
C PHE A 791 -6.48 33.30 -17.05
N TYR A 792 -6.61 31.99 -16.86
CA TYR A 792 -6.89 31.04 -17.94
C TYR A 792 -8.34 30.53 -17.93
N GLU A 793 -9.01 30.49 -16.76
CA GLU A 793 -10.36 29.91 -16.60
C GLU A 793 -11.28 30.86 -15.80
N ALA A 794 -11.26 32.15 -16.13
CA ALA A 794 -11.93 33.20 -15.36
C ALA A 794 -13.44 32.96 -15.16
N GLU A 795 -14.07 32.24 -16.08
CA GLU A 795 -15.46 31.77 -15.99
C GLU A 795 -15.73 30.87 -14.78
N VAL A 796 -14.73 30.10 -14.30
CA VAL A 796 -14.88 29.22 -13.13
C VAL A 796 -14.98 30.06 -11.86
N VAL A 797 -14.17 31.12 -11.75
CA VAL A 797 -14.21 32.06 -10.61
C VAL A 797 -15.54 32.83 -10.60
N GLU A 798 -16.01 33.26 -11.77
CA GLU A 798 -17.34 33.88 -11.93
C GLU A 798 -18.47 32.92 -11.53
N ALA A 799 -18.42 31.66 -11.98
CA ALA A 799 -19.39 30.64 -11.61
C ALA A 799 -19.41 30.37 -10.09
N PHE A 800 -18.24 30.32 -9.45
CA PHE A 800 -18.15 30.18 -7.99
C PHE A 800 -18.82 31.37 -7.28
N ALA A 801 -18.61 32.60 -7.75
CA ALA A 801 -19.27 33.78 -7.20
C ALA A 801 -20.80 33.71 -7.33
N HIS A 802 -21.31 33.15 -8.43
CA HIS A 802 -22.75 32.91 -8.59
C HIS A 802 -23.28 31.93 -7.55
N VAL A 803 -22.53 30.87 -7.22
CA VAL A 803 -22.91 29.92 -6.17
C VAL A 803 -22.94 30.62 -4.80
N VAL A 804 -21.90 31.36 -4.45
CA VAL A 804 -21.85 32.15 -3.20
C VAL A 804 -23.06 33.06 -3.06
N LYS A 805 -23.40 33.80 -4.12
CA LYS A 805 -24.57 34.69 -4.14
C LYS A 805 -25.89 33.92 -3.98
N ARG A 806 -26.02 32.74 -4.61
CA ARG A 806 -27.20 31.87 -4.48
C ARG A 806 -27.37 31.32 -3.07
N LEU A 807 -26.28 31.13 -2.34
CA LEU A 807 -26.27 30.72 -0.94
C LEU A 807 -26.61 31.87 0.03
N GLY A 808 -26.84 33.09 -0.47
CA GLY A 808 -27.22 34.26 0.33
C GLY A 808 -26.05 35.15 0.77
N TYR A 809 -24.81 34.76 0.44
CA TYR A 809 -23.61 35.52 0.80
C TYR A 809 -23.21 36.53 -0.28
N THR A 810 -22.33 37.46 0.08
CA THR A 810 -21.76 38.44 -0.85
C THR A 810 -20.38 37.97 -1.31
N PRO A 811 -20.19 37.62 -2.60
CA PRO A 811 -18.87 37.27 -3.13
C PRO A 811 -17.98 38.52 -3.22
N VAL A 812 -16.78 38.43 -2.63
CA VAL A 812 -15.78 39.51 -2.64
C VAL A 812 -14.48 38.99 -3.25
N LEU A 813 -13.97 39.65 -4.29
CA LEU A 813 -12.68 39.32 -4.89
C LEU A 813 -11.55 40.16 -4.28
N LEU A 814 -10.51 39.51 -3.76
CA LEU A 814 -9.31 40.22 -3.32
C LEU A 814 -8.42 40.63 -4.49
N PRO A 815 -7.65 41.72 -4.41
CA PRO A 815 -6.62 42.03 -5.39
C PRO A 815 -5.62 40.89 -5.55
N PHE A 816 -5.30 40.54 -6.80
CA PHE A 816 -4.33 39.49 -7.11
C PHE A 816 -2.92 39.84 -6.60
N LYS A 817 -2.46 39.08 -5.60
CA LYS A 817 -1.06 39.06 -5.12
C LYS A 817 -0.32 37.79 -5.55
N GLY A 818 -0.97 36.79 -6.15
CA GLY A 818 -0.36 35.48 -6.43
C GLY A 818 -0.21 34.65 -5.15
N HIS A 819 0.47 33.51 -5.26
CA HIS A 819 0.59 32.52 -4.18
C HIS A 819 1.94 31.78 -4.16
N GLY A 820 2.82 32.05 -5.14
CA GLY A 820 4.15 31.46 -5.18
C GLY A 820 4.23 29.98 -5.56
N LYS A 821 3.11 29.29 -5.84
CA LYS A 821 3.09 27.87 -6.25
C LYS A 821 4.11 27.55 -7.35
N ALA A 822 4.21 28.37 -8.38
CA ALA A 822 5.14 28.12 -9.48
C ALA A 822 6.62 28.18 -9.04
N GLN A 823 6.92 29.06 -8.06
CA GLN A 823 8.24 29.16 -7.44
C GLN A 823 8.52 27.93 -6.56
N HIS A 824 7.55 27.53 -5.73
CA HIS A 824 7.64 26.37 -4.85
C HIS A 824 7.85 25.07 -5.65
N VAL A 825 6.98 24.77 -6.63
CA VAL A 825 7.03 23.53 -7.43
C VAL A 825 8.34 23.37 -8.20
N LYS A 826 9.03 24.48 -8.50
CA LYS A 826 10.34 24.49 -9.16
C LYS A 826 11.51 24.62 -8.20
N GLY A 827 11.29 24.68 -6.88
CA GLY A 827 12.36 24.76 -5.88
C GLY A 827 13.11 26.10 -5.91
N TYR A 828 12.40 27.21 -6.11
CA TYR A 828 12.92 28.55 -5.85
C TYR A 828 12.47 29.02 -4.46
N LEU A 829 12.87 28.30 -3.41
CA LEU A 829 12.28 28.44 -2.07
C LEU A 829 12.51 29.84 -1.47
N GLN A 830 13.67 30.45 -1.68
CA GLN A 830 13.91 31.83 -1.24
C GLN A 830 12.94 32.85 -1.90
N ALA A 831 12.63 32.67 -3.18
CA ALA A 831 11.67 33.55 -3.88
C ALA A 831 10.22 33.26 -3.44
N PHE A 832 9.93 31.98 -3.18
CA PHE A 832 8.66 31.54 -2.62
C PHE A 832 8.43 32.17 -1.24
N GLU A 833 9.42 32.13 -0.33
CA GLU A 833 9.33 32.71 1.00
C GLU A 833 8.99 34.21 0.97
N GLN A 834 9.63 34.97 0.07
CA GLN A 834 9.31 36.39 -0.14
C GLN A 834 7.87 36.59 -0.64
N THR A 835 7.40 35.73 -1.54
CA THR A 835 6.02 35.77 -2.03
C THR A 835 5.03 35.39 -0.94
N ALA A 836 5.31 34.34 -0.17
CA ALA A 836 4.49 33.86 0.92
C ALA A 836 4.31 34.93 2.00
N ARG A 837 5.39 35.62 2.42
CA ARG A 837 5.32 36.75 3.37
C ARG A 837 4.38 37.86 2.87
N ARG A 838 4.54 38.29 1.62
CA ARG A 838 3.71 39.34 1.00
C ARG A 838 2.24 38.98 0.87
N VAL A 839 1.94 37.68 0.68
CA VAL A 839 0.57 37.17 0.60
C VAL A 839 -0.02 37.00 2.00
N ALA A 840 0.77 36.52 2.96
CA ALA A 840 0.39 36.42 4.36
C ALA A 840 0.01 37.79 4.94
N GLU A 841 0.74 38.86 4.60
CA GLU A 841 0.38 40.25 4.94
C GLU A 841 -1.02 40.67 4.45
N GLN A 842 -1.54 40.07 3.37
CA GLN A 842 -2.89 40.33 2.88
C GLN A 842 -3.95 39.47 3.57
N LEU A 843 -3.63 38.21 3.86
CA LEU A 843 -4.60 37.19 4.28
C LEU A 843 -4.69 37.02 5.80
N LEU A 844 -3.59 37.14 6.54
CA LEU A 844 -3.57 36.97 8.00
C LEU A 844 -4.55 37.91 8.72
N PRO A 845 -4.61 39.22 8.41
CA PRO A 845 -5.56 40.11 9.08
C PRO A 845 -7.03 39.72 8.85
N LEU A 846 -7.35 39.16 7.69
CA LEU A 846 -8.70 38.68 7.38
C LEU A 846 -9.03 37.40 8.17
N HIS A 847 -8.07 36.48 8.25
CA HIS A 847 -8.22 35.27 9.05
C HIS A 847 -8.39 35.59 10.55
N GLU A 848 -7.57 36.48 11.09
CA GLU A 848 -7.67 36.95 12.49
C GLU A 848 -9.02 37.64 12.77
N ALA A 849 -9.58 38.32 11.77
CA ALA A 849 -10.92 38.89 11.82
C ALA A 849 -12.07 37.88 11.59
N SER A 850 -11.77 36.57 11.57
CA SER A 850 -12.72 35.48 11.33
C SER A 850 -13.48 35.60 10.02
N VAL A 851 -12.81 36.09 8.97
CA VAL A 851 -13.37 36.15 7.61
C VAL A 851 -13.06 34.87 6.86
N ASP A 852 -14.08 34.26 6.25
CA ASP A 852 -13.92 33.05 5.46
C ASP A 852 -13.18 33.33 4.14
N LEU A 853 -12.01 32.68 3.99
CA LEU A 853 -11.17 32.75 2.80
C LEU A 853 -11.34 31.47 1.99
N VAL A 854 -11.72 31.61 0.71
CA VAL A 854 -11.94 30.46 -0.19
C VAL A 854 -11.04 30.56 -1.42
N GLY A 855 -10.27 29.51 -1.68
CA GLY A 855 -9.56 29.30 -2.94
C GLY A 855 -10.33 28.33 -3.84
N VAL A 856 -10.46 28.67 -5.13
CA VAL A 856 -11.25 27.90 -6.10
C VAL A 856 -10.53 26.62 -6.53
N ASP A 857 -9.24 26.72 -6.87
CA ASP A 857 -8.42 25.54 -7.18
C ASP A 857 -7.78 24.96 -5.90
N SER A 858 -8.11 23.71 -5.61
CA SER A 858 -7.62 23.02 -4.41
C SER A 858 -6.09 22.88 -4.37
N SER A 859 -5.44 22.65 -5.51
CA SER A 859 -4.01 22.37 -5.59
C SER A 859 -3.16 23.61 -5.29
N THR A 860 -3.66 24.78 -5.67
CA THR A 860 -3.08 26.09 -5.40
C THR A 860 -3.44 26.56 -4.00
N ALA A 861 -4.67 26.38 -3.53
CA ALA A 861 -5.08 26.74 -2.17
C ALA A 861 -4.25 26.00 -1.10
N LEU A 862 -3.91 24.73 -1.34
CA LEU A 862 -3.07 23.94 -0.43
C LEU A 862 -1.62 24.46 -0.31
N VAL A 863 -1.18 25.40 -1.16
CA VAL A 863 0.14 26.04 -1.02
C VAL A 863 0.18 27.04 0.13
N PHE A 864 -0.97 27.56 0.58
CA PHE A 864 -1.01 28.47 1.74
C PHE A 864 -0.69 27.77 3.07
N ARG A 865 -0.57 26.43 3.06
CA ARG A 865 -0.09 25.63 4.19
C ARG A 865 1.42 25.40 4.17
N ASP A 866 2.10 25.70 3.06
CA ASP A 866 3.56 25.67 2.91
C ASP A 866 4.16 27.03 3.29
#